data_AF-A0A815PAX4-F1
#
_entry.id   AF-A0A815PAX4-F1
#
_cell.length_a   1.000
_cell.length_b   1.000
_cell.length_c   1.000
_cell.angle_alpha   90.00
_cell.angle_beta   90.00
_cell.angle_gamma   90.00
#
_symmetry.space_group_name_H-M   'P 1'
#
loop_
_entity.id
_entity.type
_entity.pdbx_description
1 polymer ?
#
loop_
_entity_poly.entity_id
_entity_poly.type
_entity_poly.pdbx_seq_one_letter_code
_entity_poly.pdbx_strand_id
1 'polypeptide(L)'
;MYSDQYNTIENPTSLPSSTYFQEYYLQDENRVQKLLDILFDPHQSLPEIIQKYLTILKSYLSGRQSFEGFCKELQKYDNSILCGCVWTNSTISYRCRTCAINPCMSLCSDCFYAGNHDKHDANMFRSIGGGVCDCGDIEVMNSNGFCKSHGPNRIPNESIPLKLIQSSQIILPRLLLIYYIVFFLVSITAECCICQSKDDQNPLGLVVRLSDSGVLGIREVSSTPDNYLPLSIDDNNKSSLNDPLICCQFNLKRNGKEYLSTEKQIEESNRTCAQFYEEKIRTMLEMFTEESVSESMTISWRTGIIITSCGHSMHLSCYKEYFKSHTKKTASENDPHIEFKCPMCRQKSNGLIYIPQIDTQIESNENLIETISNLIEKNIKICIFPLIAEWLTNFIEKIYLMVNKNYRTIDKQIKQPSDDILALFLTSILRFNLENDILIRDTPFIDSTIINRKSCFRELFYICNLKYPYLLNHSHILLWHRIATGHMNTKLNNNEQTVPLLLSDSVVLLLRIMLSLPYLITRELYRVIVQVLFNLTYIQALFTIISEMNKTEQEIWSRISVDKNKNNMSEYLRMISSKLFQSNFNSNIDNTKISSLESINALIRERCGNFIKIAALIQHYLYQSITWWIPDHHLHFDHLSKNLIKELKLYNNDEPYWFSNDSLLIINNWLDEVLTVDKQQSILKIIHAIPVFHSPQFIELPTCYSDLFRSCNHRRCSYCQELIIEPILCLICGIVYSQERT
;
A
#
# COMPACT_ATOMS: atom_id res chain seq x y z
N MET A 1 15.40 58.23 17.29
CA MET A 1 16.34 57.17 17.71
C MET A 1 15.53 55.93 18.05
N TYR A 2 15.40 55.01 17.09
CA TYR A 2 15.14 53.57 17.22
C TYR A 2 14.87 53.10 15.79
N SER A 3 15.91 53.21 14.96
CA SER A 3 16.05 52.47 13.71
C SER A 3 16.98 51.29 13.99
N ASP A 4 16.76 50.19 13.27
CA ASP A 4 17.78 49.16 12.96
C ASP A 4 18.16 48.12 14.02
N GLN A 5 17.20 47.54 14.74
CA GLN A 5 17.35 46.18 15.31
C GLN A 5 16.02 45.42 15.16
N TYR A 6 16.08 44.09 14.95
CA TYR A 6 14.94 43.17 14.74
C TYR A 6 14.46 42.98 13.29
N ASN A 7 15.39 42.58 12.42
CA ASN A 7 15.08 41.88 11.16
C ASN A 7 15.78 40.51 11.15
N THR A 8 15.58 39.68 12.19
CA THR A 8 15.95 38.26 12.20
C THR A 8 15.12 37.53 13.26
N ILE A 9 14.12 36.74 12.84
CA ILE A 9 13.60 35.65 13.67
C ILE A 9 14.51 34.45 13.38
N GLU A 10 15.73 34.48 13.92
CA GLU A 10 16.69 33.36 13.81
C GLU A 10 16.71 32.48 15.07
N ASN A 11 15.81 32.72 16.04
CA ASN A 11 15.69 31.91 17.26
C ASN A 11 14.23 31.52 17.55
N PRO A 12 13.87 30.22 17.66
CA PRO A 12 12.50 29.74 17.96
C PRO A 12 11.98 30.09 19.37
N THR A 13 12.83 30.68 20.23
CA THR A 13 12.54 30.90 21.66
C THR A 13 11.89 32.26 21.98
N SER A 14 11.86 33.20 21.03
CA SER A 14 11.30 34.55 21.24
C SER A 14 10.06 34.79 20.37
N LEU A 15 8.93 34.20 20.76
CA LEU A 15 7.65 34.50 20.12
C LEU A 15 7.19 35.92 20.45
N PRO A 16 6.54 36.64 19.51
CA PRO A 16 6.07 38.00 19.76
C PRO A 16 4.98 38.02 20.84
N SER A 17 4.90 39.12 21.62
CA SER A 17 3.78 39.31 22.54
C SER A 17 2.47 39.52 21.78
N SER A 18 1.32 39.28 22.42
CA SER A 18 0.00 39.48 21.79
C SER A 18 -0.21 40.92 21.32
N THR A 19 0.35 41.90 22.03
CA THR A 19 0.29 43.33 21.64
C THR A 19 1.12 43.62 20.40
N TYR A 20 2.34 43.08 20.35
CA TYR A 20 3.23 43.29 19.20
C TYR A 20 2.71 42.56 17.95
N PHE A 21 2.11 41.37 18.14
CA PHE A 21 1.43 40.66 17.07
C PHE A 21 0.30 41.50 16.46
N GLN A 22 -0.58 42.08 17.29
CA GLN A 22 -1.70 42.88 16.81
C GLN A 22 -1.27 44.20 16.14
N GLU A 23 -0.27 44.88 16.68
CA GLU A 23 0.13 46.21 16.19
C GLU A 23 1.05 46.14 14.96
N TYR A 24 1.86 45.08 14.81
CA TYR A 24 2.90 45.00 13.78
C TYR A 24 2.76 43.82 12.80
N TYR A 25 2.37 42.63 13.26
CA TYR A 25 2.25 41.46 12.38
C TYR A 25 0.98 41.50 11.53
N LEU A 26 -0.17 41.90 12.10
CA LEU A 26 -1.43 41.99 11.35
C LEU A 26 -1.47 43.05 10.25
N GLN A 27 -0.44 43.91 10.17
CA GLN A 27 -0.28 44.91 9.10
C GLN A 27 0.25 44.29 7.80
N ASP A 28 0.84 43.08 7.84
CA ASP A 28 1.46 42.40 6.71
C ASP A 28 1.24 40.89 6.79
N GLU A 29 0.40 40.36 5.90
CA GLU A 29 0.06 38.93 5.86
C GLU A 29 1.29 38.03 5.74
N ASN A 30 2.35 38.45 5.04
CA ASN A 30 3.57 37.65 4.90
C ASN A 30 4.30 37.42 6.23
N ARG A 31 4.24 38.39 7.15
CA ARG A 31 4.85 38.25 8.49
C ARG A 31 4.07 37.25 9.32
N VAL A 32 2.75 37.29 9.24
CA VAL A 32 1.88 36.33 9.91
C VAL A 32 2.14 34.93 9.34
N GLN A 33 2.21 34.78 8.02
CA GLN A 33 2.49 33.48 7.39
C GLN A 33 3.83 32.89 7.84
N LYS A 34 4.93 33.67 7.81
CA LYS A 34 6.24 33.20 8.30
C LYS A 34 6.23 32.80 9.78
N LEU A 35 5.50 33.54 10.62
CA LEU A 35 5.36 33.18 12.03
C LEU A 35 4.57 31.88 12.21
N LEU A 36 3.51 31.69 11.43
CA LEU A 36 2.73 30.46 11.44
C LEU A 36 3.56 29.27 10.91
N ASP A 37 4.39 29.46 9.89
CA ASP A 37 5.30 28.40 9.38
C ASP A 37 6.31 27.94 10.45
N ILE A 38 6.81 28.85 11.30
CA ILE A 38 7.70 28.53 12.43
C ILE A 38 6.92 27.84 13.56
N LEU A 39 5.72 28.32 13.88
CA LEU A 39 4.86 27.74 14.92
C LEU A 39 4.32 26.36 14.53
N PHE A 40 4.32 26.02 13.24
CA PHE A 40 3.72 24.82 12.69
C PHE A 40 4.68 23.99 11.82
N ASP A 41 5.97 24.03 12.15
CA ASP A 41 7.01 23.24 11.50
C ASP A 41 6.69 21.73 11.58
N PRO A 42 6.53 21.02 10.44
CA PRO A 42 6.14 19.62 10.39
C PRO A 42 7.21 18.65 10.91
N HIS A 43 8.42 19.13 11.23
CA HIS A 43 9.54 18.31 11.69
C HIS A 43 9.67 18.21 13.23
N GLN A 44 8.82 18.90 14.01
CA GLN A 44 8.88 18.91 15.48
C GLN A 44 7.82 17.97 16.12
N SER A 45 8.02 17.51 17.36
CA SER A 45 7.17 16.50 18.04
C SER A 45 5.83 17.06 18.55
N LEU A 46 4.70 16.57 18.00
CA LEU A 46 3.37 17.20 18.10
C LEU A 46 2.66 17.28 19.49
N PRO A 47 2.74 16.31 20.42
CA PRO A 47 1.82 16.30 21.58
C PRO A 47 2.05 17.44 22.59
N GLU A 48 3.29 17.74 22.95
CA GLU A 48 3.62 18.82 23.91
C GLU A 48 3.48 20.22 23.28
N ILE A 49 3.55 20.27 21.96
CA ILE A 49 3.53 21.48 21.14
C ILE A 49 2.11 22.07 21.05
N ILE A 50 1.08 21.23 20.89
CA ILE A 50 -0.31 21.68 20.67
C ILE A 50 -0.80 22.52 21.85
N GLN A 51 -0.58 22.08 23.10
CA GLN A 51 -1.08 22.79 24.27
C GLN A 51 -0.38 24.15 24.49
N LYS A 52 0.93 24.21 24.21
CA LYS A 52 1.74 25.44 24.25
C LYS A 52 1.29 26.44 23.18
N TYR A 53 1.16 26.02 21.93
CA TYR A 53 0.77 26.92 20.84
C TYR A 53 -0.71 27.30 20.85
N LEU A 54 -1.62 26.42 21.29
CA LEU A 54 -3.03 26.79 21.48
C LEU A 54 -3.17 27.95 22.48
N THR A 55 -2.34 27.97 23.53
CA THR A 55 -2.34 29.05 24.52
C THR A 55 -1.87 30.37 23.89
N ILE A 56 -0.83 30.31 23.06
CA ILE A 56 -0.27 31.48 22.35
C ILE A 56 -1.26 32.00 21.29
N LEU A 57 -1.86 31.13 20.49
CA LEU A 57 -2.82 31.50 19.45
C LEU A 57 -4.09 32.11 20.05
N LYS A 58 -4.58 31.58 21.18
CA LYS A 58 -5.67 32.22 21.95
C LYS A 58 -5.29 33.65 22.35
N SER A 59 -4.04 33.88 22.75
CA SER A 59 -3.56 35.23 23.11
C SER A 59 -3.43 36.16 21.90
N TYR A 60 -3.07 35.66 20.71
CA TYR A 60 -3.01 36.46 19.48
C TYR A 60 -4.41 36.85 18.97
N LEU A 61 -5.38 35.92 19.09
CA LEU A 61 -6.78 36.17 18.77
C LEU A 61 -7.39 37.19 19.74
N SER A 62 -7.18 37.02 21.04
CA SER A 62 -7.78 37.90 22.06
C SER A 62 -7.00 39.19 22.31
N GLY A 63 -5.73 39.29 21.92
CA GLY A 63 -4.93 40.49 22.10
C GLY A 63 -4.64 40.85 23.56
N ARG A 64 -5.10 42.04 23.98
CA ARG A 64 -4.97 42.55 25.35
C ARG A 64 -6.08 42.06 26.29
N GLN A 65 -7.15 41.46 25.77
CA GLN A 65 -8.24 40.90 26.57
C GLN A 65 -8.09 39.39 26.77
N SER A 66 -8.81 38.84 27.75
CA SER A 66 -8.88 37.38 27.94
C SER A 66 -9.61 36.72 26.77
N PHE A 67 -9.24 35.49 26.44
CA PHE A 67 -9.90 34.73 25.37
C PHE A 67 -11.40 34.55 25.62
N GLU A 68 -11.81 34.33 26.86
CA GLU A 68 -13.23 34.25 27.23
C GLU A 68 -13.95 35.60 27.03
N GLY A 69 -13.29 36.72 27.34
CA GLY A 69 -13.82 38.07 27.08
C GLY A 69 -13.99 38.34 25.59
N PHE A 70 -12.99 37.96 24.78
CA PHE A 70 -13.05 38.03 23.33
C PHE A 70 -14.20 37.20 22.75
N CYS A 71 -14.39 35.96 23.21
CA CYS A 71 -15.51 35.12 22.79
C CYS A 71 -16.87 35.76 23.14
N LYS A 72 -17.02 36.31 24.35
CA LYS A 72 -18.23 37.03 24.76
C LYS A 72 -18.48 38.29 23.93
N GLU A 73 -17.43 38.97 23.50
CA GLU A 73 -17.54 40.13 22.59
C GLU A 73 -17.98 39.69 21.19
N LEU A 74 -17.39 38.64 20.63
CA LEU A 74 -17.81 38.07 19.33
C LEU A 74 -19.26 37.60 19.33
N GLN A 75 -19.72 36.97 20.42
CA GLN A 75 -21.10 36.52 20.57
C GLN A 75 -22.14 37.65 20.45
N LYS A 76 -21.77 38.91 20.76
CA LYS A 76 -22.66 40.07 20.59
C LYS A 76 -22.98 40.37 19.13
N TYR A 77 -22.18 39.85 18.21
CA TYR A 77 -22.36 40.02 16.77
C TYR A 77 -22.74 38.72 16.06
N ASP A 78 -23.02 37.65 16.82
CA ASP A 78 -23.57 36.43 16.25
C ASP A 78 -24.91 36.75 15.59
N ASN A 79 -25.05 36.39 14.31
CA ASN A 79 -26.26 36.58 13.51
C ASN A 79 -26.92 35.27 13.12
N SER A 80 -26.50 34.16 13.75
CA SER A 80 -27.10 32.86 13.55
C SER A 80 -28.60 32.89 13.86
N ILE A 81 -29.38 32.36 12.92
CA ILE A 81 -30.79 32.06 13.15
C ILE A 81 -30.97 30.81 14.02
N LEU A 82 -29.92 30.00 14.18
CA LEU A 82 -29.89 28.78 14.99
C LEU A 82 -29.17 29.04 16.32
N CYS A 83 -29.63 28.43 17.40
CA CYS A 83 -28.91 28.49 18.67
C CYS A 83 -27.58 27.74 18.61
N GLY A 84 -27.58 26.48 18.16
CA GLY A 84 -26.35 25.70 17.98
C GLY A 84 -25.54 25.45 19.27
N CYS A 85 -26.09 25.75 20.45
CA CYS A 85 -25.41 25.56 21.73
C CYS A 85 -25.09 24.07 21.91
N VAL A 86 -23.80 23.74 21.95
CA VAL A 86 -23.30 22.38 22.12
C VAL A 86 -23.05 22.10 23.60
N TRP A 87 -23.50 20.95 24.08
CA TRP A 87 -23.23 20.49 25.44
C TRP A 87 -22.63 19.10 25.46
N THR A 88 -21.94 18.79 26.57
CA THR A 88 -21.29 17.50 26.83
C THR A 88 -22.14 16.63 27.77
N ASN A 89 -21.66 15.42 28.05
CA ASN A 89 -22.34 14.45 28.92
C ASN A 89 -22.74 15.07 30.25
N SER A 90 -23.85 14.58 30.80
CA SER A 90 -24.44 15.00 32.08
C SER A 90 -25.10 16.38 32.12
N THR A 91 -25.11 17.13 31.01
CA THR A 91 -25.81 18.42 30.90
C THR A 91 -27.32 18.22 30.86
N ILE A 92 -28.06 19.14 31.51
CA ILE A 92 -29.53 19.15 31.52
C ILE A 92 -30.03 19.78 30.21
N SER A 93 -30.92 19.06 29.54
CA SER A 93 -31.53 19.46 28.26
C SER A 93 -33.02 19.16 28.27
N TYR A 94 -33.75 19.82 27.36
CA TYR A 94 -35.21 19.76 27.31
C TYR A 94 -35.69 19.25 25.96
N ARG A 95 -36.83 18.56 25.95
CA ARG A 95 -37.48 18.04 24.75
C ARG A 95 -38.93 18.46 24.80
N CYS A 96 -39.32 19.41 23.97
CA CYS A 96 -40.69 19.92 23.90
C CYS A 96 -41.45 19.21 22.79
N ARG A 97 -42.25 18.19 23.12
CA ARG A 97 -43.01 17.38 22.16
C ARG A 97 -44.07 18.19 21.43
N THR A 98 -44.62 19.22 22.07
CA THR A 98 -45.59 20.13 21.46
C THR A 98 -45.00 20.93 20.30
N CYS A 99 -43.71 21.28 20.38
CA CYS A 99 -43.04 22.09 19.35
C CYS A 99 -42.17 21.26 18.42
N ALA A 100 -41.88 20.00 18.77
CA ALA A 100 -41.05 19.10 17.99
C ALA A 100 -41.74 18.67 16.69
N ILE A 101 -41.00 18.69 15.58
CA ILE A 101 -41.38 17.99 14.34
C ILE A 101 -40.88 16.54 14.40
N ASN A 102 -39.72 16.31 15.02
CA ASN A 102 -39.13 14.98 15.18
C ASN A 102 -38.82 14.67 16.67
N PRO A 103 -38.76 13.38 17.07
CA PRO A 103 -38.58 12.99 18.47
C PRO A 103 -37.17 13.25 19.04
N CYS A 104 -36.21 13.64 18.19
CA CYS A 104 -34.83 13.92 18.58
C CYS A 104 -34.60 15.38 18.99
N MET A 105 -35.52 16.29 18.65
CA MET A 105 -35.42 17.72 18.90
C MET A 105 -35.13 18.04 20.37
N SER A 106 -34.04 18.76 20.63
CA SER A 106 -33.55 19.08 21.97
C SER A 106 -33.23 20.57 22.11
N LEU A 107 -33.57 21.15 23.26
CA LEU A 107 -33.35 22.55 23.59
C LEU A 107 -32.40 22.68 24.79
N CYS A 108 -31.53 23.70 24.74
CA CYS A 108 -30.80 24.15 25.92
C CYS A 108 -31.75 24.83 26.92
N SER A 109 -31.30 24.98 28.16
CA SER A 109 -32.08 25.61 29.23
C SER A 109 -32.54 27.02 28.86
N ASP A 110 -31.66 27.84 28.31
CA ASP A 110 -31.97 29.23 28.00
C ASP A 110 -33.05 29.34 26.92
N CYS A 111 -32.95 28.52 25.86
CA CYS A 111 -33.95 28.51 24.79
C CYS A 111 -35.29 27.94 25.25
N PHE A 112 -35.29 26.94 26.12
CA PHE A 112 -36.52 26.37 26.67
C PHE A 112 -37.33 27.41 27.46
N TYR A 113 -36.69 28.21 28.31
CA TYR A 113 -37.40 29.25 29.05
C TYR A 113 -37.72 30.46 28.18
N ALA A 114 -36.79 30.90 27.33
CA ALA A 114 -37.02 32.07 26.47
C ALA A 114 -38.05 31.83 25.35
N GLY A 115 -38.30 30.56 24.98
CA GLY A 115 -39.36 30.14 24.06
C GLY A 115 -40.71 29.86 24.73
N ASN A 116 -40.85 30.08 26.04
CA ASN A 116 -42.08 29.86 26.82
C ASN A 116 -42.62 28.41 26.72
N HIS A 117 -41.75 27.42 26.84
CA HIS A 117 -42.12 26.00 26.76
C HIS A 117 -42.58 25.40 28.10
N ASP A 118 -42.66 26.21 29.17
CA ASP A 118 -43.00 25.79 30.54
C ASP A 118 -44.41 25.19 30.66
N LYS A 119 -45.32 25.55 29.75
CA LYS A 119 -46.71 25.04 29.70
C LYS A 119 -46.97 24.00 28.61
N HIS A 120 -45.93 23.60 27.88
CA HIS A 120 -46.04 22.60 26.83
C HIS A 120 -45.84 21.17 27.37
N ASP A 121 -46.19 20.16 26.56
CA ASP A 121 -45.77 18.78 26.83
C ASP A 121 -44.27 18.66 26.55
N ALA A 122 -43.49 18.79 27.62
CA ALA A 122 -42.04 18.74 27.56
C ALA A 122 -41.46 17.87 28.67
N ASN A 123 -40.32 17.24 28.40
CA ASN A 123 -39.54 16.54 29.41
C ASN A 123 -38.12 17.10 29.53
N MET A 124 -37.60 17.04 30.75
CA MET A 124 -36.22 17.36 31.08
C MET A 124 -35.43 16.07 31.20
N PHE A 125 -34.24 16.02 30.62
CA PHE A 125 -33.36 14.85 30.66
C PHE A 125 -31.89 15.26 30.80
N ARG A 126 -31.05 14.32 31.26
CA ARG A 126 -29.59 14.48 31.24
C ARG A 126 -29.04 13.82 29.99
N SER A 127 -28.23 14.54 29.20
CA SER A 127 -27.64 13.95 28.01
C SER A 127 -26.54 12.93 28.35
N ILE A 128 -26.58 11.77 27.69
CA ILE A 128 -25.62 10.66 27.88
C ILE A 128 -24.47 10.75 26.86
N GLY A 129 -24.66 11.43 25.73
CA GLY A 129 -23.71 11.49 24.61
C GLY A 129 -23.48 12.89 24.03
N GLY A 130 -23.69 13.94 24.83
CA GLY A 130 -23.68 15.34 24.37
C GLY A 130 -24.91 15.71 23.52
N GLY A 131 -24.93 16.91 22.95
CA GLY A 131 -26.04 17.36 22.10
C GLY A 131 -25.93 18.82 21.67
N VAL A 132 -26.82 19.24 20.78
CA VAL A 132 -26.89 20.60 20.21
C VAL A 132 -28.31 21.14 20.36
N CYS A 133 -28.45 22.45 20.64
CA CYS A 133 -29.73 23.11 20.73
C CYS A 133 -30.34 23.35 19.35
N ASP A 134 -31.58 22.89 19.16
CA ASP A 134 -32.33 22.98 17.90
C ASP A 134 -33.19 24.24 17.77
N CYS A 135 -33.10 25.18 18.71
CA CYS A 135 -33.90 26.40 18.67
C CYS A 135 -33.56 27.24 17.42
N GLY A 136 -34.58 27.57 16.63
CA GLY A 136 -34.44 28.31 15.38
C GLY A 136 -34.38 27.44 14.12
N ASP A 137 -34.29 26.12 14.25
CA ASP A 137 -34.27 25.18 13.12
C ASP A 137 -35.70 24.79 12.72
N ILE A 138 -36.12 25.25 11.53
CA ILE A 138 -37.44 25.01 10.95
C ILE A 138 -37.67 23.57 10.48
N GLU A 139 -36.60 22.77 10.29
CA GLU A 139 -36.73 21.39 9.84
C GLU A 139 -37.08 20.43 10.98
N VAL A 140 -36.76 20.81 12.22
CA VAL A 140 -36.88 19.93 13.40
C VAL A 140 -37.84 20.47 14.47
N MET A 141 -38.20 21.74 14.43
CA MET A 141 -39.10 22.41 15.37
C MET A 141 -40.04 23.40 14.68
N ASN A 142 -41.29 23.46 15.16
CA ASN A 142 -42.28 24.45 14.74
C ASN A 142 -41.84 25.88 15.13
N SER A 143 -41.98 26.82 14.20
CA SER A 143 -41.55 28.22 14.37
C SER A 143 -42.19 28.96 15.54
N ASN A 144 -43.40 28.55 15.96
CA ASN A 144 -44.06 29.08 17.15
C ASN A 144 -43.32 28.75 18.47
N GLY A 145 -42.43 27.76 18.44
CA GLY A 145 -41.58 27.37 19.57
C GLY A 145 -40.20 28.00 19.56
N PHE A 146 -39.90 28.94 18.66
CA PHE A 146 -38.60 29.61 18.66
C PHE A 146 -38.53 30.66 19.78
N CYS A 147 -37.37 30.77 20.42
CA CYS A 147 -37.13 31.84 21.36
C CYS A 147 -36.89 33.17 20.63
N LYS A 148 -37.00 34.29 21.34
CA LYS A 148 -36.88 35.64 20.75
C LYS A 148 -35.50 35.92 20.11
N SER A 149 -34.48 35.14 20.45
CA SER A 149 -33.11 35.32 19.98
C SER A 149 -32.77 34.48 18.74
N HIS A 150 -33.62 33.51 18.35
CA HIS A 150 -33.37 32.57 17.26
C HIS A 150 -34.61 32.41 16.36
N GLY A 151 -34.40 32.01 15.11
CA GLY A 151 -35.44 31.89 14.08
C GLY A 151 -35.56 33.11 13.15
N PRO A 152 -36.51 33.06 12.19
CA PRO A 152 -36.59 34.00 11.07
C PRO A 152 -36.99 35.43 11.45
N ASN A 153 -37.62 35.61 12.62
CA ASN A 153 -38.08 36.92 13.10
C ASN A 153 -37.03 37.64 13.97
N ARG A 154 -35.81 37.11 14.05
CA ARG A 154 -34.70 37.71 14.79
C ARG A 154 -34.30 39.05 14.17
N ILE A 155 -34.06 40.05 15.02
CA ILE A 155 -33.43 41.31 14.60
C ILE A 155 -31.91 41.07 14.52
N PRO A 156 -31.27 41.25 13.35
CA PRO A 156 -29.83 41.12 13.23
C PRO A 156 -29.09 42.09 14.16
N ASN A 157 -28.02 41.61 14.79
CA ASN A 157 -27.06 42.45 15.48
C ASN A 157 -26.25 43.25 14.45
N GLU A 158 -25.58 44.31 14.93
CA GLU A 158 -24.66 45.12 14.11
C GLU A 158 -23.58 44.26 13.43
N SER A 159 -23.03 44.75 12.32
CA SER A 159 -21.95 44.08 11.60
C SER A 159 -20.69 43.98 12.47
N ILE A 160 -20.04 42.81 12.47
CA ILE A 160 -18.82 42.57 13.25
C ILE A 160 -17.73 43.57 12.84
N PRO A 161 -17.09 44.29 13.79
CA PRO A 161 -15.97 45.18 13.48
C PRO A 161 -14.80 44.44 12.83
N LEU A 162 -14.26 44.97 11.73
CA LEU A 162 -13.14 44.35 10.99
C LEU A 162 -11.93 44.05 11.89
N LYS A 163 -11.61 44.95 12.82
CA LYS A 163 -10.51 44.79 13.79
C LYS A 163 -10.68 43.56 14.71
N LEU A 164 -11.91 43.11 14.94
CA LEU A 164 -12.23 41.97 15.81
C LEU A 164 -12.03 40.63 15.08
N ILE A 165 -12.14 40.60 13.75
CA ILE A 165 -12.07 39.38 12.92
C ILE A 165 -10.79 39.25 12.12
N GLN A 166 -10.00 40.32 11.97
CA GLN A 166 -8.78 40.35 11.16
C GLN A 166 -7.78 39.26 11.57
N SER A 167 -7.51 39.10 12.86
CA SER A 167 -6.65 38.01 13.37
C SER A 167 -7.22 36.63 13.06
N SER A 168 -8.52 36.46 13.22
CA SER A 168 -9.24 35.19 13.00
C SER A 168 -9.22 34.77 11.53
N GLN A 169 -9.39 35.71 10.60
CA GLN A 169 -9.37 35.45 9.15
C GLN A 169 -8.02 34.90 8.66
N ILE A 170 -6.92 35.29 9.30
CA ILE A 170 -5.57 34.85 8.91
C ILE A 170 -5.18 33.57 9.65
N ILE A 171 -5.49 33.47 10.95
CA ILE A 171 -5.04 32.37 11.81
C ILE A 171 -5.93 31.11 11.68
N LEU A 172 -7.26 31.26 11.60
CA LEU A 172 -8.19 30.12 11.62
C LEU A 172 -8.03 29.17 10.42
N PRO A 173 -7.87 29.62 9.15
CA PRO A 173 -7.71 28.71 8.02
C PRO A 173 -6.49 27.78 8.17
N ARG A 174 -5.38 28.31 8.70
CA ARG A 174 -4.16 27.53 8.96
C ARG A 174 -4.36 26.57 10.14
N LEU A 175 -5.00 27.02 11.21
CA LEU A 175 -5.36 26.16 12.34
C LEU A 175 -6.29 25.02 11.93
N LEU A 176 -7.28 25.27 11.06
CA LEU A 176 -8.19 24.25 10.55
C LEU A 176 -7.50 23.29 9.60
N LEU A 177 -6.59 23.78 8.74
CA LEU A 177 -5.77 22.92 7.89
C LEU A 177 -4.86 22.01 8.72
N ILE A 178 -4.28 22.52 9.80
CA ILE A 178 -3.42 21.74 10.70
C ILE A 178 -4.27 20.82 11.56
N TYR A 179 -5.40 21.26 12.09
CA TYR A 179 -6.34 20.37 12.77
C TYR A 179 -6.78 19.28 11.81
N TYR A 180 -7.07 19.57 10.55
CA TYR A 180 -7.34 18.57 9.53
C TYR A 180 -6.12 17.64 9.35
N ILE A 181 -4.91 18.15 9.15
CA ILE A 181 -3.68 17.33 9.01
C ILE A 181 -3.41 16.48 10.26
N VAL A 182 -3.52 17.02 11.46
CA VAL A 182 -3.21 16.34 12.73
C VAL A 182 -4.33 15.39 13.15
N PHE A 183 -5.59 15.76 12.96
CA PHE A 183 -6.74 14.94 13.34
C PHE A 183 -7.08 13.89 12.27
N PHE A 184 -6.89 14.17 10.98
CA PHE A 184 -7.07 13.19 9.90
C PHE A 184 -5.82 12.36 9.58
N LEU A 185 -4.60 12.91 9.67
CA LEU A 185 -3.37 12.17 9.32
C LEU A 185 -2.66 11.58 10.56
N VAL A 186 -2.67 12.27 11.71
CA VAL A 186 -1.98 11.78 12.93
C VAL A 186 -2.94 11.11 13.95
N SER A 187 -4.24 11.45 13.97
CA SER A 187 -5.18 10.97 15.00
C SER A 187 -6.06 9.79 14.57
N ILE A 188 -5.54 8.82 13.83
CA ILE A 188 -6.12 7.46 13.83
C ILE A 188 -5.71 6.77 15.13
N THR A 189 -6.07 7.34 16.28
CA THR A 189 -6.34 6.50 17.45
C THR A 189 -7.73 5.95 17.20
N ALA A 190 -7.81 4.85 16.46
CA ALA A 190 -9.09 4.29 16.10
C ALA A 190 -9.86 3.94 17.37
N GLU A 191 -11.04 4.51 17.57
CA GLU A 191 -11.92 4.13 18.67
C GLU A 191 -12.60 2.82 18.30
N CYS A 192 -12.82 1.96 19.30
CA CYS A 192 -13.59 0.74 19.05
C CYS A 192 -15.00 1.11 18.61
N CYS A 193 -15.42 0.56 17.48
CA CYS A 193 -16.70 0.87 16.86
C CYS A 193 -17.92 0.32 17.63
N ILE A 194 -17.70 -0.48 18.67
CA ILE A 194 -18.74 -0.99 19.59
C ILE A 194 -18.81 -0.13 20.86
N CYS A 195 -17.70 -0.04 21.61
CA CYS A 195 -17.69 0.60 22.93
C CYS A 195 -17.23 2.06 22.92
N GLN A 196 -16.79 2.59 21.77
CA GLN A 196 -16.35 3.97 21.57
C GLN A 196 -15.26 4.43 22.56
N SER A 197 -14.45 3.47 23.04
CA SER A 197 -13.30 3.74 23.91
C SER A 197 -11.99 3.43 23.21
N LYS A 198 -10.92 4.10 23.65
CA LYS A 198 -9.52 3.84 23.29
C LYS A 198 -8.83 3.05 24.40
N ASP A 199 -9.47 1.99 24.88
CA ASP A 199 -8.96 1.28 26.06
C ASP A 199 -7.59 0.65 25.77
N ASP A 200 -6.51 1.25 26.29
CA ASP A 200 -5.14 0.81 26.06
C ASP A 200 -4.86 -0.61 26.58
N GLN A 201 -5.71 -1.13 27.48
CA GLN A 201 -5.55 -2.49 28.02
C GLN A 201 -6.06 -3.58 27.07
N ASN A 202 -6.89 -3.22 26.08
CA ASN A 202 -7.47 -4.16 25.13
C ASN A 202 -6.91 -3.95 23.72
N PRO A 203 -6.29 -4.97 23.11
CA PRO A 203 -5.71 -4.83 21.77
C PRO A 203 -6.79 -4.47 20.74
N LEU A 204 -6.52 -3.41 19.98
CA LEU A 204 -7.41 -2.91 18.94
C LEU A 204 -7.06 -3.54 17.59
N GLY A 205 -8.08 -4.01 16.86
CA GLY A 205 -7.93 -4.55 15.52
C GLY A 205 -8.78 -3.82 14.50
N LEU A 206 -8.24 -3.59 13.32
CA LEU A 206 -8.93 -3.08 12.15
C LEU A 206 -9.80 -4.19 11.53
N VAL A 207 -11.04 -3.85 11.17
CA VAL A 207 -12.00 -4.80 10.59
C VAL A 207 -11.66 -5.07 9.13
N VAL A 208 -11.41 -6.34 8.81
CA VAL A 208 -10.95 -6.76 7.47
C VAL A 208 -11.81 -7.84 6.84
N ARG A 209 -11.73 -7.88 5.51
CA ARG A 209 -12.23 -8.95 4.66
C ARG A 209 -11.05 -9.57 3.92
N LEU A 210 -10.77 -10.83 4.25
CA LEU A 210 -9.90 -11.73 3.52
C LEU A 210 -10.70 -12.33 2.36
N SER A 211 -10.22 -12.21 1.14
CA SER A 211 -10.84 -12.79 -0.06
C SER A 211 -9.80 -13.52 -0.88
N ASP A 212 -10.08 -14.76 -1.29
CA ASP A 212 -9.23 -15.49 -2.23
C ASP A 212 -9.49 -15.04 -3.68
N SER A 213 -8.42 -14.84 -4.45
CA SER A 213 -8.39 -14.17 -5.75
C SER A 213 -7.17 -14.62 -6.56
N GLY A 214 -7.35 -15.35 -7.65
CA GLY A 214 -6.24 -15.72 -8.55
C GLY A 214 -5.83 -14.62 -9.53
N VAL A 215 -6.24 -13.37 -9.34
CA VAL A 215 -6.23 -12.34 -10.41
C VAL A 215 -4.85 -12.11 -11.03
N LEU A 216 -3.78 -12.10 -10.23
CA LEU A 216 -2.42 -11.90 -10.75
C LEU A 216 -1.92 -13.08 -11.58
N GLY A 217 -2.37 -14.29 -11.27
CA GLY A 217 -1.99 -15.52 -11.98
C GLY A 217 -2.69 -15.72 -13.31
N ILE A 218 -3.87 -15.11 -13.51
CA ILE A 218 -4.68 -15.27 -14.73
C ILE A 218 -4.24 -14.32 -15.85
N ARG A 219 -3.39 -13.33 -15.56
CA ARG A 219 -2.88 -12.38 -16.57
C ARG A 219 -2.12 -13.10 -17.70
N GLU A 220 -2.33 -12.67 -18.93
CA GLU A 220 -1.73 -13.26 -20.12
C GLU A 220 -0.48 -12.49 -20.57
N VAL A 221 0.41 -13.19 -21.27
CA VAL A 221 1.61 -12.60 -21.88
C VAL A 221 1.23 -11.65 -23.03
N SER A 222 1.79 -10.44 -23.01
CA SER A 222 1.68 -9.48 -24.12
C SER A 222 2.55 -9.92 -25.28
N SER A 223 1.95 -10.10 -26.46
CA SER A 223 2.65 -10.60 -27.65
C SER A 223 3.42 -9.53 -28.45
N THR A 224 3.42 -8.24 -28.07
CA THR A 224 4.24 -7.18 -28.70
C THR A 224 4.38 -5.93 -27.81
N PRO A 225 5.56 -5.25 -27.78
CA PRO A 225 5.67 -3.87 -27.30
C PRO A 225 5.19 -2.93 -28.42
N ASP A 226 4.38 -1.92 -28.07
CA ASP A 226 3.86 -0.85 -28.94
C ASP A 226 2.90 -1.25 -30.08
N ASN A 227 1.60 -1.01 -29.85
CA ASN A 227 0.74 -0.15 -30.68
C ASN A 227 -0.74 -0.41 -30.39
N TYR A 228 -1.41 0.58 -29.80
CA TYR A 228 -2.86 0.75 -29.95
C TYR A 228 -3.13 1.17 -31.41
N LEU A 229 -3.73 0.32 -32.24
CA LEU A 229 -4.42 0.74 -33.48
C LEU A 229 -5.51 -0.29 -33.87
N PRO A 230 -6.58 0.18 -34.55
CA PRO A 230 -7.88 -0.50 -34.62
C PRO A 230 -7.98 -1.60 -35.68
N LEU A 231 -8.93 -2.50 -35.44
CA LEU A 231 -9.24 -3.74 -36.16
C LEU A 231 -9.67 -3.54 -37.64
N SER A 232 -9.23 -4.46 -38.51
CA SER A 232 -9.91 -4.85 -39.75
C SER A 232 -10.06 -6.37 -39.80
N ILE A 233 -11.21 -6.83 -40.29
CA ILE A 233 -11.66 -8.24 -40.30
C ILE A 233 -11.27 -8.89 -41.63
N ASP A 234 -10.78 -10.14 -41.59
CA ASP A 234 -11.15 -11.15 -42.59
C ASP A 234 -11.06 -12.57 -42.01
N ASP A 235 -12.02 -13.40 -42.42
CA ASP A 235 -12.21 -14.80 -42.08
C ASP A 235 -11.37 -15.70 -43.00
N ASN A 236 -10.58 -16.65 -42.47
CA ASN A 236 -10.60 -18.04 -42.93
C ASN A 236 -9.60 -18.97 -42.21
N ASN A 237 -10.14 -20.10 -41.71
CA ASN A 237 -9.60 -21.47 -41.73
C ASN A 237 -9.39 -22.23 -40.41
N LYS A 238 -9.61 -23.54 -40.57
CA LYS A 238 -9.87 -24.64 -39.64
C LYS A 238 -8.58 -25.41 -39.24
N SER A 239 -8.74 -26.24 -38.19
CA SER A 239 -7.96 -27.46 -37.80
C SER A 239 -6.64 -27.22 -37.03
N SER A 240 -6.13 -28.08 -36.13
CA SER A 240 -6.54 -29.31 -35.40
C SER A 240 -5.42 -29.67 -34.37
N LEU A 241 -5.63 -30.67 -33.50
CA LEU A 241 -4.66 -31.42 -32.63
C LEU A 241 -4.39 -30.83 -31.22
N ASN A 242 -4.75 -31.51 -30.12
CA ASN A 242 -4.18 -32.69 -29.44
C ASN A 242 -2.97 -32.36 -28.56
N ASP A 243 -3.23 -31.97 -27.30
CA ASP A 243 -2.22 -32.00 -26.22
C ASP A 243 -2.85 -32.27 -24.83
N PRO A 244 -2.24 -33.12 -23.97
CA PRO A 244 -2.85 -33.59 -22.73
C PRO A 244 -2.40 -32.75 -21.54
N LEU A 245 -3.01 -31.58 -21.32
CA LEU A 245 -3.12 -30.90 -20.01
C LEU A 245 -4.05 -29.67 -20.01
N ILE A 246 -4.85 -29.47 -21.07
CA ILE A 246 -5.73 -28.31 -21.22
C ILE A 246 -7.08 -28.61 -20.55
N CYS A 247 -7.34 -27.98 -19.40
CA CYS A 247 -8.68 -27.93 -18.83
C CYS A 247 -9.56 -27.06 -19.73
N CYS A 248 -10.21 -27.67 -20.73
CA CYS A 248 -11.27 -27.13 -21.60
C CYS A 248 -11.36 -25.58 -21.69
N GLN A 249 -10.29 -24.90 -22.09
CA GLN A 249 -10.37 -23.50 -22.45
C GLN A 249 -11.17 -23.39 -23.76
N PHE A 250 -12.10 -22.45 -23.78
CA PHE A 250 -12.70 -22.02 -25.04
C PHE A 250 -11.59 -21.46 -25.94
N ASN A 251 -11.47 -21.97 -27.18
CA ASN A 251 -10.87 -21.19 -28.27
C ASN A 251 -11.89 -20.13 -28.74
N LEU A 252 -12.31 -19.24 -27.82
CA LEU A 252 -12.80 -17.93 -28.24
C LEU A 252 -11.53 -17.14 -28.54
N LYS A 253 -11.29 -16.81 -29.82
CA LYS A 253 -10.17 -15.95 -30.21
C LYS A 253 -10.24 -14.69 -29.34
N ARG A 254 -9.33 -14.56 -28.36
CA ARG A 254 -9.28 -13.42 -27.43
C ARG A 254 -8.68 -12.17 -28.05
N ASN A 255 -8.23 -12.26 -29.29
CA ASN A 255 -7.92 -11.14 -30.17
C ASN A 255 -8.09 -11.64 -31.61
N GLY A 256 -8.85 -10.94 -32.44
CA GLY A 256 -9.00 -11.23 -33.86
C GLY A 256 -7.71 -10.96 -34.66
N LYS A 257 -6.63 -11.69 -34.40
CA LYS A 257 -5.40 -11.64 -35.20
C LYS A 257 -5.09 -13.03 -35.76
N GLU A 258 -5.29 -13.21 -37.07
CA GLU A 258 -4.59 -14.23 -37.83
C GLU A 258 -3.15 -13.74 -38.06
N TYR A 259 -2.22 -14.23 -37.26
CA TYR A 259 -0.81 -14.23 -37.65
C TYR A 259 -0.44 -15.64 -38.12
N LEU A 260 0.17 -15.71 -39.30
CA LEU A 260 1.01 -16.82 -39.70
C LEU A 260 2.24 -16.86 -38.78
N SER A 261 2.07 -17.37 -37.57
CA SER A 261 3.17 -17.69 -36.64
C SER A 261 3.25 -19.20 -36.43
N THR A 262 4.46 -19.70 -36.25
CA THR A 262 4.73 -21.12 -36.01
C THR A 262 4.06 -21.60 -34.71
N GLU A 263 3.66 -22.87 -34.60
CA GLU A 263 2.94 -23.44 -33.43
C GLU A 263 3.59 -23.06 -32.08
N LYS A 264 4.92 -23.01 -32.01
CA LYS A 264 5.67 -22.57 -30.81
C LYS A 264 5.41 -21.13 -30.38
N GLN A 265 5.24 -20.20 -31.31
CA GLN A 265 5.00 -18.78 -31.00
C GLN A 265 3.57 -18.54 -30.51
N ILE A 266 2.61 -19.38 -30.93
CA ILE A 266 1.21 -19.34 -30.48
C ILE A 266 1.09 -19.90 -29.05
N GLU A 267 1.87 -20.94 -28.71
CA GLU A 267 1.96 -21.49 -27.35
C GLU A 267 2.53 -20.49 -26.35
N GLU A 268 3.56 -19.72 -26.72
CA GLU A 268 4.17 -18.71 -25.85
C GLU A 268 3.25 -17.49 -25.62
N SER A 269 2.45 -17.09 -26.60
CA SER A 269 1.52 -15.94 -26.48
C SER A 269 0.26 -16.21 -25.66
N ASN A 270 -0.15 -17.48 -25.51
CA ASN A 270 -1.38 -17.85 -24.77
C ASN A 270 -1.11 -18.24 -23.30
N ARG A 271 0.13 -18.05 -22.84
CA ARG A 271 0.55 -18.47 -21.50
C ARG A 271 0.06 -17.51 -20.43
N THR A 272 -0.40 -18.04 -19.30
CA THR A 272 -0.74 -17.23 -18.12
C THR A 272 0.49 -16.95 -17.25
N CYS A 273 0.44 -15.87 -16.48
CA CYS A 273 1.41 -15.50 -15.46
C CYS A 273 1.66 -16.66 -14.49
N ALA A 274 0.62 -17.35 -14.05
CA ALA A 274 0.77 -18.51 -13.17
C ALA A 274 1.58 -19.63 -13.83
N GLN A 275 1.23 -20.02 -15.06
CA GLN A 275 1.95 -21.05 -15.80
C GLN A 275 3.41 -20.65 -16.02
N PHE A 276 3.67 -19.37 -16.31
CA PHE A 276 5.00 -18.82 -16.49
C PHE A 276 5.88 -19.02 -15.25
N TYR A 277 5.44 -18.51 -14.12
CA TYR A 277 6.23 -18.58 -12.90
C TYR A 277 6.35 -20.01 -12.33
N GLU A 278 5.37 -20.89 -12.59
CA GLU A 278 5.47 -22.31 -12.23
C GLU A 278 6.60 -23.04 -12.97
N GLU A 279 6.77 -22.82 -14.27
CA GLU A 279 7.90 -23.40 -14.99
C GLU A 279 9.23 -22.76 -14.57
N LYS A 280 9.23 -21.45 -14.27
CA LYS A 280 10.42 -20.77 -13.74
C LYS A 280 10.88 -21.43 -12.43
N ILE A 281 9.96 -21.66 -11.48
CA ILE A 281 10.25 -22.41 -10.24
C ILE A 281 10.75 -23.82 -10.57
N ARG A 282 10.04 -24.55 -11.44
CA ARG A 282 10.43 -25.92 -11.79
C ARG A 282 11.86 -25.99 -12.34
N THR A 283 12.22 -25.04 -13.19
CA THR A 283 13.57 -24.92 -13.78
C THR A 283 14.61 -24.58 -12.71
N MET A 284 14.27 -23.71 -11.74
CA MET A 284 15.16 -23.40 -10.61
C MET A 284 15.38 -24.60 -9.69
N LEU A 285 14.34 -25.37 -9.38
CA LEU A 285 14.42 -26.58 -8.54
C LEU A 285 15.25 -27.70 -9.18
N GLU A 286 15.46 -27.66 -10.50
CA GLU A 286 16.42 -28.57 -11.19
C GLU A 286 17.89 -28.16 -10.98
N MET A 287 18.16 -26.97 -10.43
CA MET A 287 19.50 -26.38 -10.28
C MET A 287 19.89 -26.07 -8.84
N PHE A 288 18.92 -25.74 -7.99
CA PHE A 288 19.14 -25.19 -6.65
C PHE A 288 18.29 -25.91 -5.60
N THR A 289 18.68 -25.78 -4.33
CA THR A 289 17.93 -26.37 -3.21
C THR A 289 16.56 -25.73 -3.04
N GLU A 290 15.57 -26.50 -2.59
CA GLU A 290 14.20 -26.02 -2.37
C GLU A 290 14.15 -24.83 -1.39
N GLU A 291 14.91 -24.92 -0.30
CA GLU A 291 15.08 -23.83 0.68
C GLU A 291 15.56 -22.55 -0.02
N SER A 292 16.66 -22.63 -0.79
CA SER A 292 17.20 -21.46 -1.48
C SER A 292 16.25 -20.88 -2.55
N VAL A 293 15.47 -21.72 -3.24
CA VAL A 293 14.47 -21.26 -4.22
C VAL A 293 13.30 -20.54 -3.52
N SER A 294 12.82 -21.10 -2.40
CA SER A 294 11.75 -20.49 -1.59
C SER A 294 12.17 -19.15 -0.96
N GLU A 295 13.46 -18.99 -0.73
CA GLU A 295 14.08 -17.79 -0.20
C GLU A 295 14.29 -16.68 -1.25
N SER A 296 14.48 -17.07 -2.51
CA SER A 296 14.81 -16.14 -3.61
C SER A 296 13.60 -15.71 -4.43
N MET A 297 12.44 -16.37 -4.28
CA MET A 297 11.22 -16.06 -5.01
C MET A 297 9.97 -16.19 -4.12
N THR A 298 8.84 -15.66 -4.59
CA THR A 298 7.52 -15.85 -3.95
C THR A 298 6.62 -16.66 -4.85
N ILE A 299 5.46 -17.10 -4.36
CA ILE A 299 4.40 -17.73 -5.15
C ILE A 299 3.13 -16.85 -5.17
N SER A 300 3.32 -15.52 -5.23
CA SER A 300 2.22 -14.53 -5.14
C SER A 300 1.09 -14.82 -6.14
N TRP A 301 1.40 -15.27 -7.36
CA TRP A 301 0.40 -15.64 -8.37
C TRP A 301 -0.54 -16.80 -7.95
N ARG A 302 -0.15 -17.63 -6.97
CA ARG A 302 -0.99 -18.69 -6.37
C ARG A 302 -1.65 -18.26 -5.06
N THR A 303 -1.05 -17.33 -4.32
CA THR A 303 -1.51 -16.89 -3.01
C THR A 303 -2.49 -15.73 -3.17
N GLY A 304 -3.70 -16.07 -3.58
CA GLY A 304 -4.70 -15.12 -4.01
C GLY A 304 -5.33 -14.22 -2.94
N ILE A 305 -4.75 -14.08 -1.76
CA ILE A 305 -5.46 -13.42 -0.66
C ILE A 305 -5.35 -11.90 -0.78
N ILE A 306 -6.48 -11.28 -1.11
CA ILE A 306 -6.66 -9.84 -0.97
C ILE A 306 -7.21 -9.56 0.43
N ILE A 307 -6.54 -8.66 1.16
CA ILE A 307 -6.99 -8.18 2.46
C ILE A 307 -7.49 -6.76 2.27
N THR A 308 -8.78 -6.55 2.51
CA THR A 308 -9.42 -5.23 2.41
C THR A 308 -9.98 -4.81 3.75
N SER A 309 -9.85 -3.54 4.08
CA SER A 309 -10.40 -2.97 5.31
C SER A 309 -11.60 -2.07 5.01
N CYS A 310 -12.53 -2.00 5.96
CA CYS A 310 -13.59 -0.98 5.96
C CYS A 310 -13.19 0.31 6.70
N GLY A 311 -11.97 0.36 7.26
CA GLY A 311 -11.43 1.51 8.00
C GLY A 311 -11.87 1.63 9.46
N HIS A 312 -12.80 0.79 9.94
CA HIS A 312 -13.27 0.78 11.33
C HIS A 312 -12.49 -0.22 12.17
N SER A 313 -12.38 0.04 13.47
CA SER A 313 -11.60 -0.79 14.40
C SER A 313 -12.45 -1.29 15.56
N MET A 314 -12.06 -2.41 16.17
CA MET A 314 -12.76 -3.09 17.25
C MET A 314 -11.74 -3.63 18.25
N HIS A 315 -12.03 -3.56 19.55
CA HIS A 315 -11.24 -4.34 20.52
C HIS A 315 -11.42 -5.83 20.28
N LEU A 316 -10.36 -6.61 20.52
CA LEU A 316 -10.42 -8.06 20.39
C LEU A 316 -11.53 -8.68 21.27
N SER A 317 -11.72 -8.16 22.49
CA SER A 317 -12.78 -8.55 23.42
C SER A 317 -14.18 -8.26 22.85
N CYS A 318 -14.42 -7.02 22.40
CA CYS A 318 -15.69 -6.62 21.79
C CYS A 318 -16.01 -7.42 20.53
N TYR A 319 -15.00 -7.76 19.72
CA TYR A 319 -15.17 -8.62 18.55
C TYR A 319 -15.57 -10.04 18.94
N LYS A 320 -14.92 -10.66 19.94
CA LYS A 320 -15.28 -12.00 20.41
C LYS A 320 -16.73 -12.06 20.86
N GLU A 321 -17.20 -11.07 21.62
CA GLU A 321 -18.60 -10.99 22.06
C GLU A 321 -19.56 -10.75 20.89
N TYR A 322 -19.23 -9.83 19.99
CA TYR A 322 -20.03 -9.53 18.81
C TYR A 322 -20.15 -10.75 17.88
N PHE A 323 -19.04 -11.43 17.59
CA PHE A 323 -19.00 -12.62 16.74
C PHE A 323 -19.83 -13.77 17.33
N LYS A 324 -19.72 -14.03 18.64
CA LYS A 324 -20.54 -15.03 19.34
C LYS A 324 -22.03 -14.73 19.27
N SER A 325 -22.44 -13.47 19.30
CA SER A 325 -23.85 -13.08 19.19
C SER A 325 -24.43 -13.27 17.77
N HIS A 326 -23.60 -13.15 16.73
CA HIS A 326 -24.03 -13.18 15.33
C HIS A 326 -23.89 -14.53 14.64
N THR A 327 -23.13 -15.46 15.23
CA THR A 327 -22.92 -16.81 14.72
C THR A 327 -23.81 -17.82 15.46
N LYS A 328 -24.35 -18.83 14.75
CA LYS A 328 -25.08 -19.92 15.41
C LYS A 328 -24.12 -20.62 16.39
N LYS A 329 -24.60 -21.02 17.58
CA LYS A 329 -23.84 -21.65 18.69
C LYS A 329 -22.89 -22.82 18.30
N THR A 330 -22.97 -23.34 17.08
CA THR A 330 -22.20 -24.49 16.57
C THR A 330 -20.99 -24.12 15.69
N ALA A 331 -20.77 -22.85 15.37
CA ALA A 331 -19.72 -22.44 14.43
C ALA A 331 -18.41 -22.08 15.16
N SER A 332 -17.27 -22.62 14.72
CA SER A 332 -15.96 -22.34 15.31
C SER A 332 -15.45 -20.96 14.91
N GLU A 333 -14.85 -20.21 15.85
CA GLU A 333 -14.20 -18.91 15.58
C GLU A 333 -13.09 -19.02 14.51
N ASN A 334 -12.52 -20.21 14.34
CA ASN A 334 -11.43 -20.50 13.40
C ASN A 334 -11.91 -20.88 11.98
N ASP A 335 -13.22 -20.93 11.73
CA ASP A 335 -13.71 -21.22 10.38
C ASP A 335 -13.38 -20.04 9.44
N PRO A 336 -12.55 -20.27 8.39
CA PRO A 336 -12.14 -19.22 7.46
C PRO A 336 -13.30 -18.62 6.64
N HIS A 337 -14.44 -19.30 6.57
CA HIS A 337 -15.56 -18.93 5.70
C HIS A 337 -16.70 -18.20 6.41
N ILE A 338 -16.63 -18.04 7.74
CA ILE A 338 -17.66 -17.31 8.48
C ILE A 338 -17.52 -15.81 8.27
N GLU A 339 -18.53 -15.21 7.63
CA GLU A 339 -18.67 -13.76 7.44
C GLU A 339 -19.51 -13.13 8.58
N PHE A 340 -19.17 -11.90 8.94
CA PHE A 340 -19.96 -11.00 9.78
C PHE A 340 -20.09 -9.63 9.11
N LYS A 341 -20.95 -8.75 9.64
CA LYS A 341 -21.07 -7.37 9.15
C LYS A 341 -20.41 -6.41 10.14
N CYS A 342 -19.68 -5.41 9.65
CA CYS A 342 -19.17 -4.35 10.51
C CYS A 342 -20.34 -3.62 11.23
N PRO A 343 -20.29 -3.42 12.56
CA PRO A 343 -21.36 -2.75 13.30
C PRO A 343 -21.68 -1.33 12.81
N MET A 344 -20.67 -0.61 12.30
CA MET A 344 -20.82 0.77 11.84
C MET A 344 -21.25 0.87 10.38
N CYS A 345 -20.44 0.36 9.45
CA CYS A 345 -20.68 0.54 8.01
C CYS A 345 -21.43 -0.63 7.35
N ARG A 346 -21.69 -1.72 8.09
CA ARG A 346 -22.37 -2.94 7.61
C ARG A 346 -21.66 -3.68 6.46
N GLN A 347 -20.43 -3.29 6.12
CA GLN A 347 -19.59 -4.01 5.15
C GLN A 347 -19.37 -5.45 5.63
N LYS A 348 -19.43 -6.41 4.69
CA LYS A 348 -19.13 -7.82 4.96
C LYS A 348 -17.64 -8.00 5.24
N SER A 349 -17.33 -8.71 6.32
CA SER A 349 -15.99 -8.91 6.87
C SER A 349 -15.87 -10.32 7.43
N ASN A 350 -14.64 -10.80 7.63
CA ASN A 350 -14.38 -12.16 8.16
C ASN A 350 -13.14 -12.22 9.06
N GLY A 351 -12.54 -11.07 9.40
CA GLY A 351 -11.42 -11.02 10.33
C GLY A 351 -11.21 -9.66 10.97
N LEU A 352 -10.31 -9.66 11.94
CA LEU A 352 -9.65 -8.47 12.47
C LEU A 352 -8.17 -8.54 12.10
N ILE A 353 -7.52 -7.39 11.95
CA ILE A 353 -6.07 -7.26 11.79
C ILE A 353 -5.57 -6.28 12.87
N TYR A 354 -4.64 -6.71 13.73
CA TYR A 354 -4.19 -5.89 14.85
C TYR A 354 -3.57 -4.56 14.41
N ILE A 355 -3.88 -3.48 15.14
CA ILE A 355 -3.34 -2.15 14.89
C ILE A 355 -2.12 -1.93 15.81
N PRO A 356 -0.95 -1.63 15.25
CA PRO A 356 0.25 -1.36 16.03
C PRO A 356 0.05 -0.15 16.94
N GLN A 357 0.32 -0.30 18.24
CA GLN A 357 0.17 0.76 19.25
C GLN A 357 1.46 1.59 19.46
N ILE A 358 2.58 1.20 18.82
CA ILE A 358 3.90 1.80 19.04
C ILE A 358 4.46 2.29 17.71
N ASP A 359 4.68 3.62 17.61
CA ASP A 359 5.35 4.30 16.49
C ASP A 359 6.72 4.86 16.93
N THR A 360 7.46 4.14 17.77
CA THR A 360 8.82 4.55 18.13
C THR A 360 9.79 4.22 17.01
N GLN A 361 10.15 5.22 16.23
CA GLN A 361 11.24 5.11 15.26
C GLN A 361 12.58 4.96 15.99
N ILE A 362 13.43 4.07 15.49
CA ILE A 362 14.78 3.86 16.04
C ILE A 362 15.73 4.88 15.43
N GLU A 363 16.28 5.79 16.24
CA GLU A 363 17.29 6.77 15.81
C GLU A 363 18.57 6.09 15.31
N SER A 364 19.16 6.63 14.22
CA SER A 364 20.32 6.05 13.53
C SER A 364 21.63 6.74 13.91
N ASN A 365 22.70 5.94 14.05
CA ASN A 365 24.09 6.39 14.19
C ASN A 365 24.78 6.54 12.81
N GLU A 366 26.00 7.09 12.80
CA GLU A 366 26.75 7.55 11.61
C GLU A 366 26.97 6.51 10.48
N ASN A 367 26.99 5.20 10.75
CA ASN A 367 27.10 4.15 9.71
C ASN A 367 25.78 3.41 9.50
N LEU A 368 25.06 3.73 8.42
CA LEU A 368 23.72 3.21 8.14
C LEU A 368 23.71 1.71 7.78
N ILE A 369 24.71 1.20 7.05
CA ILE A 369 24.77 -0.24 6.66
C ILE A 369 24.98 -1.11 7.89
N GLU A 370 25.91 -0.73 8.75
CA GLU A 370 26.22 -1.45 9.98
C GLU A 370 25.08 -1.32 10.99
N THR A 371 24.39 -0.19 11.02
CA THR A 371 23.15 -0.02 11.80
C THR A 371 22.10 -1.04 11.39
N ILE A 372 21.88 -1.26 10.08
CA ILE A 372 20.94 -2.28 9.58
C ILE A 372 21.39 -3.69 10.02
N SER A 373 22.67 -4.04 9.88
CA SER A 373 23.19 -5.33 10.37
C SER A 373 22.91 -5.55 11.86
N ASN A 374 23.19 -4.54 12.69
CA ASN A 374 22.96 -4.58 14.13
C ASN A 374 21.47 -4.70 14.49
N LEU A 375 20.60 -4.04 13.71
CA LEU A 375 19.15 -4.12 13.91
C LEU A 375 18.60 -5.50 13.56
N ILE A 376 19.05 -6.11 12.45
CA ILE A 376 18.69 -7.48 12.09
C ILE A 376 19.08 -8.44 13.21
N GLU A 377 20.29 -8.31 13.76
CA GLU A 377 20.77 -9.17 14.85
C GLU A 377 19.96 -9.01 16.14
N LYS A 378 19.62 -7.77 16.52
CA LYS A 378 18.83 -7.47 17.73
C LYS A 378 17.37 -7.91 17.59
N ASN A 379 16.79 -7.77 16.41
CA ASN A 379 15.36 -8.02 16.18
C ASN A 379 14.97 -9.50 16.30
N ILE A 380 15.90 -10.43 16.09
CA ILE A 380 15.70 -11.88 16.29
C ILE A 380 15.31 -12.22 17.75
N LYS A 381 15.46 -11.29 18.72
CA LYS A 381 15.26 -11.55 20.17
C LYS A 381 14.04 -10.86 20.81
N ILE A 382 13.20 -10.13 20.06
CA ILE A 382 12.11 -9.33 20.66
C ILE A 382 10.90 -10.19 21.06
N CYS A 383 10.67 -10.38 22.36
CA CYS A 383 9.54 -11.15 22.89
C CYS A 383 8.17 -10.54 22.52
N ILE A 384 7.30 -11.35 21.92
CA ILE A 384 5.90 -10.98 21.66
C ILE A 384 5.08 -11.16 22.96
N PHE A 385 4.17 -10.22 23.27
CA PHE A 385 3.23 -10.40 24.37
C PHE A 385 2.36 -11.67 24.16
N PRO A 386 2.13 -12.51 25.20
CA PRO A 386 1.43 -13.80 25.05
C PRO A 386 0.06 -13.71 24.37
N LEU A 387 -0.74 -12.68 24.69
CA LEU A 387 -2.06 -12.43 24.09
C LEU A 387 -1.99 -12.14 22.58
N ILE A 388 -0.94 -11.44 22.12
CA ILE A 388 -0.73 -11.13 20.71
C ILE A 388 -0.22 -12.36 19.98
N ALA A 389 0.62 -13.18 20.62
CA ALA A 389 1.18 -14.40 20.03
C ALA A 389 0.09 -15.45 19.70
N GLU A 390 -0.85 -15.69 20.62
CA GLU A 390 -1.96 -16.62 20.39
C GLU A 390 -2.86 -16.14 19.24
N TRP A 391 -3.23 -14.85 19.26
CA TRP A 391 -4.04 -14.24 18.21
C TRP A 391 -3.35 -14.30 16.84
N LEU A 392 -2.05 -13.96 16.79
CA LEU A 392 -1.23 -13.97 15.58
C LEU A 392 -1.17 -15.36 14.96
N THR A 393 -1.00 -16.39 15.79
CA THR A 393 -0.98 -17.78 15.35
C THR A 393 -2.31 -18.17 14.70
N ASN A 394 -3.44 -17.88 15.37
CA ASN A 394 -4.77 -18.16 14.84
C ASN A 394 -5.07 -17.38 13.55
N PHE A 395 -4.64 -16.11 13.46
CA PHE A 395 -4.84 -15.29 12.27
C PHE A 395 -4.06 -15.83 11.06
N ILE A 396 -2.77 -16.15 11.25
CA ILE A 396 -1.93 -16.73 10.20
C ILE A 396 -2.46 -18.09 9.78
N GLU A 397 -2.87 -18.94 10.71
CA GLU A 397 -3.47 -20.25 10.41
C GLU A 397 -4.76 -20.09 9.61
N LYS A 398 -5.65 -19.15 9.99
CA LYS A 398 -6.89 -18.85 9.26
C LYS A 398 -6.62 -18.44 7.81
N ILE A 399 -5.67 -17.53 7.61
CA ILE A 399 -5.25 -17.07 6.27
C ILE A 399 -4.64 -18.25 5.48
N TYR A 400 -3.80 -19.06 6.13
CA TYR A 400 -3.14 -20.20 5.49
C TYR A 400 -4.16 -21.25 5.05
N LEU A 401 -5.14 -21.57 5.90
CA LEU A 401 -6.23 -22.51 5.61
C LEU A 401 -7.11 -22.05 4.44
N MET A 402 -7.32 -20.73 4.24
CA MET A 402 -8.03 -20.22 3.06
C MET A 402 -7.35 -20.60 1.75
N VAL A 403 -6.01 -20.66 1.72
CA VAL A 403 -5.22 -20.92 0.50
C VAL A 403 -4.68 -22.34 0.45
N ASN A 404 -4.82 -23.13 1.52
CA ASN A 404 -4.26 -24.49 1.63
C ASN A 404 -4.66 -25.40 0.44
N LYS A 405 -5.77 -25.14 -0.26
CA LYS A 405 -6.10 -25.83 -1.53
C LYS A 405 -5.05 -25.61 -2.64
N ASN A 406 -4.41 -24.44 -2.73
CA ASN A 406 -3.42 -24.06 -3.74
C ASN A 406 -1.98 -24.46 -3.36
N TYR A 407 -1.72 -24.77 -2.08
CA TYR A 407 -0.42 -25.24 -1.57
C TYR A 407 -0.24 -26.78 -1.68
N ARG A 408 -1.34 -27.52 -1.88
CA ARG A 408 -1.39 -29.00 -1.96
C ARG A 408 -0.57 -29.64 -3.09
N THR A 409 -0.02 -28.86 -4.02
CA THR A 409 0.93 -29.39 -5.02
C THR A 409 2.31 -29.70 -4.44
N ILE A 410 2.65 -29.16 -3.25
CA ILE A 410 3.97 -29.33 -2.64
C ILE A 410 3.97 -30.41 -1.56
N ASP A 411 2.89 -30.63 -0.80
CA ASP A 411 2.85 -31.80 0.08
C ASP A 411 1.42 -32.24 0.44
N LYS A 412 1.13 -33.54 0.29
CA LYS A 412 -0.18 -34.14 0.59
C LYS A 412 -0.28 -34.67 2.03
N GLN A 413 0.80 -34.61 2.83
CA GLN A 413 0.85 -35.32 4.12
C GLN A 413 1.13 -34.47 5.36
N ILE A 414 1.41 -33.17 5.20
CA ILE A 414 1.81 -32.33 6.33
C ILE A 414 0.59 -31.74 7.06
N LYS A 415 0.50 -31.98 8.38
CA LYS A 415 -0.53 -31.41 9.28
C LYS A 415 -0.22 -29.97 9.74
N GLN A 416 1.03 -29.49 9.62
CA GLN A 416 1.46 -28.13 9.96
C GLN A 416 2.59 -27.65 9.02
N PRO A 417 2.50 -26.48 8.37
CA PRO A 417 3.51 -26.01 7.42
C PRO A 417 4.89 -25.86 8.06
N SER A 418 5.96 -26.16 7.31
CA SER A 418 7.33 -25.84 7.74
C SER A 418 7.53 -24.33 7.87
N ASP A 419 8.54 -23.93 8.64
CA ASP A 419 8.81 -22.50 8.86
C ASP A 419 9.18 -21.78 7.54
N ASP A 420 9.88 -22.44 6.62
CA ASP A 420 10.20 -21.92 5.28
C ASP A 420 8.93 -21.67 4.44
N ILE A 421 7.97 -22.60 4.48
CA ILE A 421 6.69 -22.46 3.78
C ILE A 421 5.90 -21.29 4.37
N LEU A 422 5.93 -21.11 5.70
CA LEU A 422 5.30 -19.97 6.36
C LEU A 422 5.99 -18.65 5.97
N ALA A 423 7.32 -18.61 5.91
CA ALA A 423 8.07 -17.42 5.49
C ALA A 423 7.77 -17.04 4.02
N LEU A 424 7.72 -18.05 3.13
CA LEU A 424 7.31 -17.90 1.74
C LEU A 424 5.86 -17.39 1.64
N PHE A 425 4.96 -17.89 2.47
CA PHE A 425 3.56 -17.47 2.50
C PHE A 425 3.40 -16.02 2.96
N LEU A 426 4.05 -15.61 4.05
CA LEU A 426 3.98 -14.23 4.56
C LEU A 426 4.51 -13.22 3.53
N THR A 427 5.65 -13.51 2.90
CA THR A 427 6.21 -12.67 1.84
C THR A 427 5.33 -12.63 0.59
N SER A 428 4.74 -13.77 0.21
CA SER A 428 3.84 -13.87 -0.95
C SER A 428 2.55 -13.07 -0.76
N ILE A 429 1.94 -13.08 0.42
CA ILE A 429 0.72 -12.29 0.71
C ILE A 429 1.01 -10.78 0.66
N LEU A 430 2.11 -10.33 1.26
CA LEU A 430 2.49 -8.92 1.23
C LEU A 430 2.72 -8.46 -0.21
N ARG A 431 3.49 -9.22 -0.98
CA ARG A 431 3.73 -8.94 -2.40
C ARG A 431 2.44 -8.91 -3.19
N PHE A 432 1.56 -9.89 -3.01
CA PHE A 432 0.30 -9.99 -3.73
C PHE A 432 -0.60 -8.76 -3.52
N ASN A 433 -0.71 -8.28 -2.27
CA ASN A 433 -1.50 -7.08 -1.98
C ASN A 433 -0.89 -5.80 -2.59
N LEU A 434 0.45 -5.68 -2.59
CA LEU A 434 1.15 -4.56 -3.25
C LEU A 434 0.97 -4.58 -4.77
N GLU A 435 1.15 -5.74 -5.41
CA GLU A 435 1.00 -5.91 -6.86
C GLU A 435 -0.45 -5.70 -7.30
N ASN A 436 -1.42 -6.14 -6.50
CA ASN A 436 -2.84 -5.89 -6.74
C ASN A 436 -3.17 -4.40 -6.64
N ASP A 437 -2.63 -3.68 -5.65
CA ASP A 437 -2.82 -2.24 -5.54
C ASP A 437 -2.22 -1.47 -6.71
N ILE A 438 -1.03 -1.88 -7.19
CA ILE A 438 -0.42 -1.33 -8.40
C ILE A 438 -1.32 -1.61 -9.61
N LEU A 439 -1.83 -2.82 -9.76
CA LEU A 439 -2.73 -3.19 -10.85
C LEU A 439 -4.00 -2.34 -10.86
N ILE A 440 -4.62 -2.13 -9.69
CA ILE A 440 -5.76 -1.23 -9.53
C ILE A 440 -5.37 0.19 -9.93
N ARG A 441 -4.22 0.69 -9.50
CA ARG A 441 -3.81 2.07 -9.78
C ARG A 441 -3.37 2.31 -11.23
N ASP A 442 -2.85 1.29 -11.91
CA ASP A 442 -2.45 1.33 -13.32
C ASP A 442 -3.64 1.14 -14.27
N THR A 443 -4.81 0.70 -13.78
CA THR A 443 -5.98 0.46 -14.61
C THR A 443 -6.69 1.78 -14.97
N PRO A 444 -6.88 2.09 -16.27
CA PRO A 444 -7.54 3.32 -16.71
C PRO A 444 -9.01 3.40 -16.23
N PHE A 445 -9.51 4.60 -15.98
CA PHE A 445 -10.93 4.90 -15.66
C PHE A 445 -11.48 4.37 -14.32
N ILE A 446 -10.62 4.09 -13.34
CA ILE A 446 -11.09 3.73 -12.00
C ILE A 446 -11.58 4.95 -11.23
N ASP A 447 -12.70 4.75 -10.53
CA ASP A 447 -13.30 5.73 -9.62
C ASP A 447 -12.31 6.10 -8.49
N SER A 448 -12.11 7.40 -8.29
CA SER A 448 -11.20 7.95 -7.26
C SER A 448 -11.55 7.45 -5.85
N THR A 449 -12.80 7.05 -5.61
CA THR A 449 -13.25 6.45 -4.35
C THR A 449 -12.63 5.08 -4.06
N ILE A 450 -12.21 4.33 -5.09
CA ILE A 450 -11.53 3.03 -4.95
C ILE A 450 -10.05 3.24 -4.61
N ILE A 451 -9.40 4.22 -5.26
CA ILE A 451 -7.98 4.56 -5.07
C ILE A 451 -7.73 5.16 -3.68
N ASN A 452 -8.70 5.90 -3.14
CA ASN A 452 -8.63 6.55 -1.83
C ASN A 452 -9.06 5.66 -0.66
N ARG A 453 -9.32 4.37 -0.87
CA ARG A 453 -9.57 3.45 0.25
C ARG A 453 -8.33 3.34 1.12
N LYS A 454 -8.52 3.40 2.44
CA LYS A 454 -7.43 3.14 3.40
C LYS A 454 -6.94 1.70 3.21
N SER A 455 -5.72 1.56 2.68
CA SER A 455 -5.03 0.28 2.63
C SER A 455 -4.73 -0.19 4.06
N CYS A 456 -4.88 -1.49 4.30
CA CYS A 456 -4.46 -2.13 5.56
C CYS A 456 -3.07 -2.78 5.46
N PHE A 457 -2.27 -2.37 4.46
CA PHE A 457 -0.94 -2.93 4.25
C PHE A 457 -0.02 -2.70 5.45
N ARG A 458 -0.11 -1.55 6.12
CA ARG A 458 0.72 -1.25 7.31
C ARG A 458 0.46 -2.25 8.44
N GLU A 459 -0.80 -2.49 8.76
CA GLU A 459 -1.22 -3.45 9.79
C GLU A 459 -0.85 -4.89 9.40
N LEU A 460 -1.00 -5.23 8.11
CA LEU A 460 -0.58 -6.52 7.59
C LEU A 460 0.93 -6.73 7.69
N PHE A 461 1.71 -5.73 7.26
CA PHE A 461 3.16 -5.76 7.36
C PHE A 461 3.61 -5.90 8.80
N TYR A 462 2.99 -5.18 9.74
CA TYR A 462 3.28 -5.31 11.17
C TYR A 462 3.14 -6.76 11.67
N ILE A 463 2.01 -7.39 11.36
CA ILE A 463 1.71 -8.77 11.79
C ILE A 463 2.69 -9.77 11.18
N CYS A 464 2.97 -9.64 9.88
CA CYS A 464 3.99 -10.46 9.24
C CYS A 464 5.36 -10.25 9.92
N ASN A 465 5.73 -9.02 10.24
CA ASN A 465 7.00 -8.67 10.88
C ASN A 465 7.11 -9.21 12.32
N LEU A 466 6.01 -9.38 13.05
CA LEU A 466 6.04 -10.03 14.35
C LEU A 466 6.39 -11.51 14.26
N LYS A 467 5.87 -12.24 13.26
CA LYS A 467 6.09 -13.69 13.14
C LYS A 467 7.39 -14.03 12.40
N TYR A 468 7.70 -13.28 11.35
CA TYR A 468 8.75 -13.64 10.39
C TYR A 468 10.16 -13.85 11.00
N PRO A 469 10.64 -13.02 11.96
CA PRO A 469 11.96 -13.21 12.58
C PRO A 469 12.14 -14.56 13.30
N TYR A 470 11.04 -15.24 13.65
CA TYR A 470 11.04 -16.54 14.32
C TYR A 470 11.02 -17.73 13.37
N LEU A 471 10.77 -17.50 12.08
CA LEU A 471 10.61 -18.56 11.08
C LEU A 471 11.92 -18.95 10.41
N LEU A 472 13.03 -18.25 10.66
CA LEU A 472 14.24 -18.42 9.87
C LEU A 472 15.49 -18.54 10.74
N ASN A 473 16.34 -19.51 10.39
CA ASN A 473 17.57 -19.82 11.09
C ASN A 473 18.69 -18.85 10.65
N HIS A 474 18.87 -17.72 11.36
CA HIS A 474 20.08 -16.87 11.40
C HIS A 474 20.74 -16.38 10.08
N SER A 475 20.15 -16.55 8.89
CA SER A 475 20.79 -16.29 7.58
C SER A 475 20.66 -14.84 7.04
N HIS A 476 19.79 -14.00 7.63
CA HIS A 476 19.47 -12.68 7.08
C HIS A 476 20.61 -11.66 7.15
N ILE A 477 21.46 -11.74 8.16
CA ILE A 477 22.63 -10.88 8.27
C ILE A 477 23.64 -11.19 7.15
N LEU A 478 23.81 -12.48 6.81
CA LEU A 478 24.65 -12.92 5.70
C LEU A 478 24.06 -12.45 4.38
N LEU A 479 22.74 -12.57 4.20
CA LEU A 479 22.05 -12.04 3.02
C LEU A 479 22.24 -10.53 2.88
N TRP A 480 22.02 -9.76 3.94
CA TRP A 480 22.22 -8.30 3.93
C TRP A 480 23.67 -7.93 3.60
N HIS A 481 24.66 -8.57 4.22
CA HIS A 481 26.07 -8.32 3.90
C HIS A 481 26.42 -8.71 2.46
N ARG A 482 25.95 -9.87 1.97
CA ARG A 482 26.18 -10.33 0.60
C ARG A 482 25.64 -9.33 -0.44
N ILE A 483 24.51 -8.68 -0.16
CA ILE A 483 23.91 -7.65 -1.03
C ILE A 483 24.59 -6.29 -0.83
N ALA A 484 24.84 -5.85 0.41
CA ALA A 484 25.33 -4.50 0.68
C ALA A 484 26.83 -4.32 0.40
N THR A 485 27.65 -5.34 0.63
CA THR A 485 29.12 -5.26 0.55
C THR A 485 29.75 -6.22 -0.44
N GLY A 486 29.00 -7.20 -0.98
CA GLY A 486 29.53 -8.20 -1.89
C GLY A 486 30.51 -9.20 -1.26
N HIS A 487 30.75 -9.13 0.05
CA HIS A 487 31.63 -10.07 0.75
C HIS A 487 30.89 -11.36 1.11
N MET A 488 31.40 -12.49 0.62
CA MET A 488 31.01 -13.81 1.09
C MET A 488 31.75 -14.13 2.38
N ASN A 489 31.03 -14.28 3.49
CA ASN A 489 31.63 -14.93 4.66
C ASN A 489 31.92 -16.38 4.28
N THR A 490 33.18 -16.80 4.37
CA THR A 490 33.75 -18.10 3.94
C THR A 490 33.22 -19.33 4.69
N LYS A 491 32.08 -19.21 5.39
CA LYS A 491 31.42 -20.27 6.16
C LYS A 491 30.13 -20.80 5.51
N LEU A 492 29.81 -20.40 4.28
CA LEU A 492 28.83 -21.13 3.48
C LEU A 492 29.52 -22.36 2.91
N ASN A 493 29.07 -23.55 3.30
CA ASN A 493 29.60 -24.81 2.82
C ASN A 493 29.60 -24.79 1.28
N ASN A 494 30.76 -25.02 0.65
CA ASN A 494 30.96 -25.08 -0.80
C ASN A 494 30.13 -26.17 -1.53
N ASN A 495 29.22 -26.87 -0.84
CA ASN A 495 28.41 -27.97 -1.35
C ASN A 495 26.93 -27.60 -1.57
N GLU A 496 26.47 -26.42 -1.16
CA GLU A 496 25.06 -26.03 -1.30
C GLU A 496 24.81 -25.28 -2.62
N GLN A 497 23.98 -25.86 -3.49
CA GLN A 497 23.49 -25.23 -4.71
C GLN A 497 22.50 -24.11 -4.37
N THR A 498 23.02 -22.96 -3.95
CA THR A 498 22.22 -21.77 -3.60
C THR A 498 21.93 -20.92 -4.84
N VAL A 499 20.78 -20.26 -4.85
CA VAL A 499 20.37 -19.35 -5.92
C VAL A 499 21.27 -18.10 -5.91
N PRO A 500 21.92 -17.75 -7.04
CA PRO A 500 22.70 -16.53 -7.17
C PRO A 500 21.85 -15.26 -6.96
N LEU A 501 22.46 -14.18 -6.46
CA LEU A 501 21.74 -12.94 -6.20
C LEU A 501 21.10 -12.34 -7.47
N LEU A 502 21.79 -12.42 -8.62
CA LEU A 502 21.25 -11.91 -9.88
C LEU A 502 20.04 -12.69 -10.39
N LEU A 503 19.79 -13.91 -9.90
CA LEU A 503 18.58 -14.68 -10.23
C LEU A 503 17.46 -14.49 -9.21
N SER A 504 17.75 -13.86 -8.07
CA SER A 504 16.80 -13.67 -6.98
C SER A 504 15.85 -12.50 -7.26
N ASP A 505 14.63 -12.58 -6.77
CA ASP A 505 13.64 -11.51 -6.96
C ASP A 505 13.87 -10.37 -5.96
N SER A 506 14.22 -9.18 -6.46
CA SER A 506 14.59 -8.03 -5.62
C SER A 506 13.45 -7.52 -4.73
N VAL A 507 12.19 -7.71 -5.13
CA VAL A 507 11.02 -7.37 -4.31
C VAL A 507 10.90 -8.32 -3.12
N VAL A 508 11.18 -9.61 -3.35
CA VAL A 508 11.20 -10.61 -2.29
C VAL A 508 12.31 -10.31 -1.30
N LEU A 509 13.52 -10.03 -1.79
CA LEU A 509 14.64 -9.63 -0.94
C LEU A 509 14.33 -8.38 -0.11
N LEU A 510 13.66 -7.37 -0.69
CA LEU A 510 13.19 -6.17 0.03
C LEU A 510 12.26 -6.55 1.18
N LEU A 511 11.20 -7.30 0.89
CA LEU A 511 10.24 -7.71 1.91
C LEU A 511 10.90 -8.55 3.01
N ARG A 512 11.79 -9.49 2.65
CA ARG A 512 12.51 -10.33 3.62
C ARG A 512 13.40 -9.50 4.55
N ILE A 513 14.20 -8.57 4.01
CA ILE A 513 15.06 -7.69 4.82
C ILE A 513 14.20 -6.82 5.73
N MET A 514 13.14 -6.21 5.21
CA MET A 514 12.24 -5.38 6.00
C MET A 514 11.54 -6.16 7.11
N LEU A 515 11.07 -7.38 6.83
CA LEU A 515 10.45 -8.26 7.83
C LEU A 515 11.46 -8.77 8.88
N SER A 516 12.75 -8.74 8.59
CA SER A 516 13.82 -9.11 9.52
C SER A 516 14.22 -7.97 10.45
N LEU A 517 13.80 -6.74 10.16
CA LEU A 517 14.11 -5.54 10.95
C LEU A 517 13.01 -5.23 11.97
N PRO A 518 13.31 -4.48 13.04
CA PRO A 518 12.29 -4.05 13.99
C PRO A 518 11.15 -3.30 13.30
N TYR A 519 9.95 -3.44 13.84
CA TYR A 519 8.78 -2.77 13.28
C TYR A 519 9.00 -1.25 13.25
N LEU A 520 8.80 -0.69 12.05
CA LEU A 520 8.96 0.71 11.68
C LEU A 520 10.36 1.31 11.95
N ILE A 521 11.34 0.91 11.15
CA ILE A 521 12.63 1.62 11.00
C ILE A 521 12.42 3.05 10.47
N THR A 522 13.40 3.94 10.64
CA THR A 522 13.33 5.31 10.08
C THR A 522 13.23 5.31 8.55
N ARG A 523 12.65 6.38 8.00
CA ARG A 523 12.57 6.59 6.54
C ARG A 523 13.96 6.60 5.88
N GLU A 524 14.98 7.04 6.61
CA GLU A 524 16.37 7.02 6.15
C GLU A 524 16.91 5.60 5.99
N LEU A 525 16.75 4.75 7.01
CA LEU A 525 17.17 3.34 6.96
C LEU A 525 16.40 2.58 5.86
N TYR A 526 15.10 2.83 5.73
CA TYR A 526 14.31 2.27 4.63
C TYR A 526 14.89 2.66 3.26
N ARG A 527 15.21 3.94 3.08
CA ARG A 527 15.78 4.44 1.83
C ARG A 527 17.13 3.78 1.50
N VAL A 528 17.99 3.55 2.49
CA VAL A 528 19.27 2.83 2.31
C VAL A 528 19.03 1.41 1.77
N ILE A 529 18.07 0.68 2.36
CA ILE A 529 17.72 -0.68 1.91
C ILE A 529 17.24 -0.67 0.46
N VAL A 530 16.36 0.28 0.11
CA VAL A 530 15.85 0.42 -1.25
C VAL A 530 16.98 0.78 -2.22
N GLN A 531 17.89 1.69 -1.87
CA GLN A 531 19.04 2.05 -2.71
C GLN A 531 19.96 0.85 -2.98
N VAL A 532 20.29 0.07 -1.95
CA VAL A 532 21.13 -1.13 -2.08
C VAL A 532 20.48 -2.18 -2.99
N LEU A 533 19.19 -2.47 -2.80
CA LEU A 533 18.46 -3.43 -3.63
C LEU A 533 18.13 -2.90 -5.03
N PHE A 534 18.04 -1.58 -5.18
CA PHE A 534 17.94 -0.95 -6.49
C PHE A 534 19.22 -1.17 -7.30
N ASN A 535 20.41 -1.10 -6.68
CA ASN A 535 21.66 -1.41 -7.36
C ASN A 535 21.67 -2.85 -7.87
N LEU A 536 21.21 -3.81 -7.06
CA LEU A 536 21.05 -5.21 -7.51
C LEU A 536 20.08 -5.28 -8.71
N THR A 537 18.90 -4.66 -8.60
CA THR A 537 17.88 -4.65 -9.66
C THR A 537 18.40 -4.02 -10.96
N TYR A 538 19.17 -2.93 -10.84
CA TYR A 538 19.81 -2.24 -11.96
C TYR A 538 20.81 -3.15 -12.67
N ILE A 539 21.64 -3.87 -11.92
CA ILE A 539 22.61 -4.83 -12.47
C ILE A 539 21.91 -6.06 -13.06
N GLN A 540 20.80 -6.53 -12.46
CA GLN A 540 19.96 -7.58 -13.05
C GLN A 540 19.38 -7.16 -14.40
N ALA A 541 18.91 -5.92 -14.53
CA ALA A 541 18.42 -5.37 -15.79
C ALA A 541 19.54 -5.33 -16.84
N LEU A 542 20.72 -4.82 -16.47
CA LEU A 542 21.88 -4.80 -17.37
C LEU A 542 22.33 -6.21 -17.79
N PHE A 543 22.43 -7.14 -16.84
CA PHE A 543 22.78 -8.53 -17.12
C PHE A 543 21.81 -9.17 -18.10
N THR A 544 20.50 -8.94 -17.89
CA THR A 544 19.47 -9.44 -18.80
C THR A 544 19.62 -8.85 -20.20
N ILE A 545 19.72 -7.52 -20.32
CA ILE A 545 19.86 -6.82 -21.61
C ILE A 545 21.09 -7.31 -22.38
N ILE A 546 22.24 -7.46 -21.71
CA ILE A 546 23.47 -7.91 -22.37
C ILE A 546 23.39 -9.40 -22.74
N SER A 547 22.74 -10.22 -21.92
CA SER A 547 22.55 -11.64 -22.23
C SER A 547 21.62 -11.88 -23.43
N GLU A 548 20.78 -10.90 -23.78
CA GLU A 548 19.93 -10.93 -24.98
C GLU A 548 20.73 -10.55 -26.26
N MET A 549 21.83 -9.80 -26.12
CA MET A 549 22.71 -9.42 -27.23
C MET A 549 23.44 -10.62 -27.82
N ASN A 550 23.73 -10.57 -29.13
CA ASN A 550 24.55 -11.57 -29.78
C ASN A 550 26.04 -11.43 -29.41
N LYS A 551 26.86 -12.46 -29.69
CA LYS A 551 28.30 -12.42 -29.35
C LYS A 551 29.07 -11.25 -29.96
N THR A 552 28.68 -10.78 -31.16
CA THR A 552 29.36 -9.66 -31.82
C THR A 552 29.07 -8.33 -31.13
N GLU A 553 27.84 -8.13 -30.68
CA GLU A 553 27.43 -6.98 -29.89
C GLU A 553 28.11 -7.00 -28.52
N GLN A 554 28.14 -8.16 -27.84
CA GLN A 554 28.86 -8.33 -26.57
C GLN A 554 30.36 -8.00 -26.72
N GLU A 555 31.00 -8.42 -27.82
CA GLU A 555 32.40 -8.08 -28.13
C GLU A 555 32.59 -6.57 -28.29
N ILE A 556 31.69 -5.90 -29.02
CA ILE A 556 31.72 -4.44 -29.22
C ILE A 556 31.60 -3.71 -27.89
N TRP A 557 30.60 -4.06 -27.07
CA TRP A 557 30.37 -3.43 -25.77
C TRP A 557 31.46 -3.77 -24.74
N SER A 558 32.13 -4.91 -24.87
CA SER A 558 33.31 -5.24 -24.05
C SER A 558 34.53 -4.34 -24.32
N ARG A 559 34.54 -3.61 -25.45
CA ARG A 559 35.63 -2.72 -25.87
C ARG A 559 35.27 -1.24 -25.78
N ILE A 560 34.11 -0.90 -25.23
CA ILE A 560 33.68 0.50 -25.13
C ILE A 560 34.71 1.33 -24.36
N SER A 561 35.04 2.51 -24.91
CA SER A 561 35.95 3.45 -24.27
C SER A 561 35.31 3.98 -22.98
N VAL A 562 35.97 3.76 -21.86
CA VAL A 562 35.55 4.30 -20.58
C VAL A 562 36.13 5.69 -20.42
N ASP A 563 35.26 6.68 -20.38
CA ASP A 563 35.64 8.06 -20.10
C ASP A 563 35.69 8.23 -18.58
N LYS A 564 36.90 8.29 -17.98
CA LYS A 564 37.07 8.32 -16.51
C LYS A 564 36.38 9.51 -15.81
N ASN A 565 35.97 10.51 -16.58
CA ASN A 565 35.28 11.71 -16.11
C ASN A 565 33.74 11.67 -16.35
N LYS A 566 33.18 10.58 -16.89
CA LYS A 566 31.74 10.42 -17.15
C LYS A 566 31.26 9.01 -16.86
N ASN A 567 30.21 8.92 -16.04
CA ASN A 567 29.27 7.81 -15.85
C ASN A 567 29.87 6.38 -15.79
N ASN A 568 29.98 5.80 -14.59
CA ASN A 568 30.38 4.41 -14.30
C ASN A 568 29.54 3.34 -15.03
N MET A 569 28.36 3.69 -15.58
CA MET A 569 27.55 2.81 -16.42
C MET A 569 28.36 2.14 -17.54
N SER A 570 29.27 2.88 -18.18
CA SER A 570 30.10 2.33 -19.26
C SER A 570 31.07 1.25 -18.75
N GLU A 571 31.54 1.37 -17.51
CA GLU A 571 32.38 0.35 -16.86
C GLU A 571 31.57 -0.90 -16.52
N TYR A 572 30.35 -0.74 -16.01
CA TYR A 572 29.44 -1.85 -15.72
C TYR A 572 29.10 -2.62 -16.99
N LEU A 573 28.71 -1.90 -18.05
CA LEU A 573 28.44 -2.49 -19.37
C LEU A 573 29.65 -3.26 -19.89
N ARG A 574 30.84 -2.65 -19.85
CA ARG A 574 32.08 -3.27 -20.31
C ARG A 574 32.40 -4.56 -19.55
N MET A 575 32.30 -4.53 -18.22
CA MET A 575 32.62 -5.67 -17.37
C MET A 575 31.65 -6.84 -17.56
N ILE A 576 30.34 -6.57 -17.56
CA ILE A 576 29.31 -7.59 -17.76
C ILE A 576 29.44 -8.21 -19.16
N SER A 577 29.62 -7.37 -20.19
CA SER A 577 29.78 -7.83 -21.57
C SER A 577 31.04 -8.67 -21.76
N SER A 578 32.16 -8.28 -21.14
CA SER A 578 33.41 -9.03 -21.20
C SER A 578 33.28 -10.42 -20.59
N LYS A 579 32.65 -10.53 -19.41
CA LYS A 579 32.43 -11.83 -18.75
C LYS A 579 31.46 -12.72 -19.51
N LEU A 580 30.35 -12.17 -20.01
CA LEU A 580 29.37 -12.94 -20.79
C LEU A 580 29.98 -13.44 -22.10
N PHE A 581 30.74 -12.61 -22.81
CA PHE A 581 31.42 -12.99 -24.05
C PHE A 581 32.37 -14.19 -23.87
N GLN A 582 33.07 -14.25 -22.73
CA GLN A 582 33.99 -15.34 -22.36
C GLN A 582 33.27 -16.61 -21.90
N SER A 583 31.98 -16.53 -21.57
CA SER A 583 31.18 -17.65 -21.08
C SER A 583 30.42 -18.38 -22.21
N ASN A 584 29.72 -19.47 -21.87
CA ASN A 584 28.85 -20.20 -22.81
C ASN A 584 27.40 -19.66 -22.83
N PHE A 585 27.16 -18.47 -22.28
CA PHE A 585 25.88 -17.76 -22.37
C PHE A 585 25.64 -17.24 -23.79
N ASN A 586 25.01 -18.08 -24.63
CA ASN A 586 24.61 -17.68 -25.98
C ASN A 586 23.08 -17.71 -26.09
N SER A 587 22.46 -16.56 -26.40
CA SER A 587 21.08 -16.51 -26.85
C SER A 587 20.99 -17.06 -28.28
N ASN A 588 20.02 -17.95 -28.54
CA ASN A 588 19.65 -18.36 -29.91
C ASN A 588 18.59 -17.42 -30.52
N ILE A 589 18.35 -16.28 -29.88
CA ILE A 589 17.27 -15.35 -30.20
C ILE A 589 17.89 -14.11 -30.84
N ASP A 590 17.68 -13.93 -32.15
CA ASP A 590 18.05 -12.72 -32.88
C ASP A 590 17.07 -11.58 -32.53
N ASN A 591 17.18 -11.01 -31.33
CA ASN A 591 16.39 -9.84 -30.95
C ASN A 591 17.12 -8.53 -31.24
N THR A 592 16.31 -7.52 -31.55
CA THR A 592 16.60 -6.10 -31.84
C THR A 592 18.04 -5.61 -31.64
N LYS A 593 18.65 -5.04 -32.69
CA LYS A 593 19.93 -4.31 -32.60
C LYS A 593 19.84 -3.19 -31.56
N ILE A 594 20.53 -3.35 -30.43
CA ILE A 594 20.66 -2.31 -29.42
C ILE A 594 21.77 -1.36 -29.87
N SER A 595 21.38 -0.18 -30.37
CA SER A 595 22.31 0.73 -31.06
C SER A 595 22.89 1.86 -30.20
N SER A 596 22.28 2.23 -29.06
CA SER A 596 22.75 3.38 -28.26
C SER A 596 22.60 3.22 -26.74
N LEU A 597 23.34 4.05 -25.99
CA LEU A 597 23.30 4.11 -24.53
C LEU A 597 21.94 4.64 -24.01
N GLU A 598 21.25 5.50 -24.77
CA GLU A 598 19.90 5.95 -24.43
C GLU A 598 18.89 4.80 -24.48
N SER A 599 18.97 3.93 -25.49
CA SER A 599 18.11 2.74 -25.61
C SER A 599 18.31 1.78 -24.42
N ILE A 600 19.56 1.55 -24.02
CA ILE A 600 19.88 0.75 -22.83
C ILE A 600 19.27 1.38 -21.57
N ASN A 601 19.41 2.69 -21.38
CA ASN A 601 18.83 3.38 -20.23
C ASN A 601 17.29 3.31 -20.19
N ALA A 602 16.63 3.35 -21.35
CA ALA A 602 15.18 3.16 -21.43
C ALA A 602 14.76 1.76 -20.98
N LEU A 603 15.44 0.71 -21.48
CA LEU A 603 15.19 -0.68 -21.09
C LEU A 603 15.47 -0.94 -19.61
N ILE A 604 16.51 -0.32 -19.03
CA ILE A 604 16.77 -0.41 -17.58
C ILE A 604 15.61 0.19 -16.79
N ARG A 605 15.11 1.38 -17.18
CA ARG A 605 13.98 2.02 -16.49
C ARG A 605 12.72 1.15 -16.54
N GLU A 606 12.45 0.54 -17.68
CA GLU A 606 11.34 -0.39 -17.85
C GLU A 606 11.48 -1.60 -16.90
N ARG A 607 12.62 -2.29 -16.94
CA ARG A 607 12.88 -3.50 -16.13
C ARG A 607 12.93 -3.22 -14.62
N CYS A 608 13.41 -2.04 -14.20
CA CYS A 608 13.43 -1.64 -12.79
C CYS A 608 12.07 -1.09 -12.30
N GLY A 609 11.13 -0.81 -13.21
CA GLY A 609 9.87 -0.12 -12.92
C GLY A 609 9.04 -0.73 -11.81
N ASN A 610 8.85 -2.06 -11.84
CA ASN A 610 8.04 -2.76 -10.85
C ASN A 610 8.63 -2.65 -9.45
N PHE A 611 9.95 -2.81 -9.31
CA PHE A 611 10.63 -2.65 -8.03
C PHE A 611 10.45 -1.23 -7.48
N ILE A 612 10.63 -0.20 -8.31
CA ILE A 612 10.44 1.20 -7.91
C ILE A 612 9.00 1.46 -7.46
N LYS A 613 8.00 0.97 -8.20
CA LYS A 613 6.58 1.11 -7.85
C LYS A 613 6.26 0.47 -6.50
N ILE A 614 6.76 -0.75 -6.27
CA ILE A 614 6.55 -1.46 -5.00
C ILE A 614 7.26 -0.73 -3.85
N ALA A 615 8.52 -0.33 -4.02
CA ALA A 615 9.25 0.41 -3.00
C ALA A 615 8.58 1.76 -2.67
N ALA A 616 8.05 2.47 -3.67
CA ALA A 616 7.29 3.69 -3.45
C ALA A 616 5.99 3.44 -2.67
N LEU A 617 5.28 2.36 -3.01
CA LEU A 617 4.01 2.00 -2.36
C LEU A 617 4.22 1.57 -0.89
N ILE A 618 5.28 0.80 -0.61
CA ILE A 618 5.68 0.46 0.76
C ILE A 618 6.02 1.72 1.55
N GLN A 619 6.77 2.66 0.95
CA GLN A 619 7.10 3.92 1.60
C GLN A 619 5.84 4.71 1.98
N HIS A 620 4.88 4.79 1.05
CA HIS A 620 3.61 5.46 1.27
C HIS A 620 2.82 4.84 2.43
N TYR A 621 2.67 3.52 2.42
CA TYR A 621 1.86 2.82 3.42
C TYR A 621 2.48 2.81 4.81
N LEU A 622 3.80 2.69 4.92
CA LEU A 622 4.47 2.63 6.22
C LEU A 622 4.77 4.01 6.81
N TYR A 623 5.11 5.00 5.98
CA TYR A 623 5.58 6.31 6.45
C TYR A 623 4.58 7.45 6.22
N GLN A 624 3.40 7.16 5.66
CA GLN A 624 2.37 8.15 5.33
C GLN A 624 2.94 9.34 4.55
N SER A 625 3.96 9.10 3.72
CA SER A 625 4.47 10.15 2.85
C SER A 625 3.33 10.58 1.93
N ILE A 626 3.05 11.89 1.89
CA ILE A 626 2.04 12.49 1.02
C ILE A 626 2.40 12.08 -0.41
N THR A 627 1.74 11.05 -0.94
CA THR A 627 2.02 10.63 -2.31
C THR A 627 1.17 11.43 -3.26
N TRP A 628 1.87 12.08 -4.16
CA TRP A 628 1.44 12.62 -5.46
C TRP A 628 0.87 11.57 -6.42
N TRP A 629 0.34 10.44 -5.93
CA TRP A 629 -0.37 9.46 -6.76
C TRP A 629 -1.77 9.97 -7.07
N ILE A 630 -1.84 11.20 -7.59
CA ILE A 630 -3.00 11.68 -8.33
C ILE A 630 -2.88 10.98 -9.69
N PRO A 631 -3.85 10.15 -10.11
CA PRO A 631 -3.91 9.66 -11.47
C PRO A 631 -4.18 10.86 -12.35
N ASP A 632 -3.15 11.61 -12.73
CA ASP A 632 -3.28 12.54 -13.83
C ASP A 632 -3.37 11.66 -15.08
N HIS A 633 -4.57 11.59 -15.67
CA HIS A 633 -4.98 10.65 -16.72
C HIS A 633 -4.14 10.69 -18.01
N HIS A 634 -3.08 11.50 -18.04
CA HIS A 634 -2.24 11.81 -19.19
C HIS A 634 -0.73 11.63 -18.97
N LEU A 635 -0.25 11.33 -17.75
CA LEU A 635 1.18 11.14 -17.51
C LEU A 635 1.56 9.66 -17.60
N HIS A 636 2.15 9.28 -18.74
CA HIS A 636 2.82 7.99 -18.93
C HIS A 636 3.89 7.71 -17.86
N PHE A 637 4.18 6.41 -17.69
CA PHE A 637 5.16 5.78 -16.78
C PHE A 637 6.48 6.57 -16.57
N ASP A 638 6.95 7.30 -17.58
CA ASP A 638 8.18 8.09 -17.56
C ASP A 638 8.16 9.32 -16.62
N HIS A 639 7.01 9.94 -16.37
CA HIS A 639 6.94 11.10 -15.48
C HIS A 639 6.78 10.71 -14.01
N LEU A 640 6.00 9.66 -13.73
CA LEU A 640 5.80 9.14 -12.38
C LEU A 640 7.10 8.52 -11.83
N SER A 641 7.81 7.74 -12.66
CA SER A 641 9.07 7.10 -12.28
C SER A 641 10.15 8.12 -11.91
N LYS A 642 10.29 9.23 -12.64
CA LYS A 642 11.29 10.28 -12.35
C LYS A 642 11.10 10.92 -10.97
N ASN A 643 9.86 11.22 -10.59
CA ASN A 643 9.57 11.81 -9.27
C ASN A 643 9.84 10.82 -8.13
N LEU A 644 9.43 9.56 -8.30
CA LEU A 644 9.69 8.49 -7.33
C LEU A 644 11.18 8.21 -7.15
N ILE A 645 11.92 8.15 -8.26
CA ILE A 645 13.37 8.01 -8.28
C ILE A 645 14.05 9.14 -7.49
N LYS A 646 13.59 10.38 -7.67
CA LYS A 646 14.10 11.55 -6.96
C LYS A 646 13.76 11.51 -5.47
N GLU A 647 12.55 11.09 -5.11
CA GLU A 647 12.14 10.98 -3.70
C GLU A 647 12.95 9.92 -2.95
N LEU A 648 13.17 8.76 -3.58
CA LEU A 648 13.99 7.68 -3.05
C LEU A 648 15.51 7.97 -3.17
N LYS A 649 15.88 9.02 -3.90
CA LYS A 649 17.25 9.39 -4.30
C LYS A 649 18.06 8.18 -4.77
N LEU A 650 17.50 7.41 -5.70
CA LEU A 650 18.12 6.17 -6.19
C LEU A 650 19.38 6.42 -7.03
N TYR A 651 19.51 7.62 -7.58
CA TYR A 651 20.66 8.03 -8.37
C TYR A 651 21.46 9.15 -7.70
N ASN A 652 22.76 9.17 -7.96
CA ASN A 652 23.68 10.28 -7.74
C ASN A 652 24.31 10.62 -9.10
N ASN A 653 24.07 11.83 -9.63
CA ASN A 653 24.56 12.25 -10.96
C ASN A 653 24.26 11.22 -12.09
N ASP A 654 23.01 10.78 -12.18
CA ASP A 654 22.54 9.78 -13.16
C ASP A 654 23.17 8.37 -13.04
N GLU A 655 23.88 8.08 -11.94
CA GLU A 655 24.38 6.75 -11.58
C GLU A 655 23.66 6.14 -10.37
N PRO A 656 23.50 4.81 -10.30
CA PRO A 656 22.98 4.16 -9.10
C PRO A 656 23.78 4.55 -7.85
N TYR A 657 23.10 4.82 -6.73
CA TYR A 657 23.75 5.25 -5.50
C TYR A 657 24.45 4.07 -4.80
N TRP A 658 25.79 4.04 -4.82
CA TRP A 658 26.60 3.04 -4.12
C TRP A 658 27.12 3.55 -2.77
N PHE A 659 27.06 2.70 -1.75
CA PHE A 659 27.63 2.97 -0.42
C PHE A 659 29.07 2.46 -0.27
N SER A 660 29.47 1.50 -1.09
CA SER A 660 30.84 0.99 -1.16
C SER A 660 31.63 1.77 -2.21
N ASN A 661 32.92 2.00 -1.93
CA ASN A 661 33.84 2.65 -2.88
C ASN A 661 34.20 1.73 -4.07
N ASP A 662 34.04 0.41 -3.93
CA ASP A 662 34.40 -0.60 -4.94
C ASP A 662 33.16 -1.28 -5.54
N SER A 663 32.28 -0.51 -6.19
CA SER A 663 31.07 -1.04 -6.84
C SER A 663 31.36 -2.17 -7.84
N LEU A 664 32.47 -2.08 -8.58
CA LEU A 664 32.88 -3.10 -9.54
C LEU A 664 33.19 -4.45 -8.89
N LEU A 665 33.78 -4.47 -7.69
CA LEU A 665 34.08 -5.72 -6.99
C LEU A 665 32.79 -6.45 -6.59
N ILE A 666 31.81 -5.69 -6.09
CA ILE A 666 30.50 -6.23 -5.72
C ILE A 666 29.82 -6.88 -6.93
N ILE A 667 29.75 -6.14 -8.04
CA ILE A 667 29.16 -6.64 -9.30
C ILE A 667 29.93 -7.87 -9.80
N ASN A 668 31.27 -7.85 -9.72
CA ASN A 668 32.10 -8.97 -10.13
C ASN A 668 31.75 -10.26 -9.38
N ASN A 669 31.58 -10.17 -8.06
CA ASN A 669 31.22 -11.30 -7.20
C ASN A 669 29.82 -11.84 -7.54
N TRP A 670 28.84 -10.96 -7.74
CA TRP A 670 27.50 -11.36 -8.17
C TRP A 670 27.50 -12.07 -9.54
N LEU A 671 28.33 -11.62 -10.47
CA LEU A 671 28.49 -12.27 -11.77
C LEU A 671 29.14 -13.65 -11.64
N ASP A 672 30.18 -13.79 -10.80
CA ASP A 672 30.86 -15.07 -10.58
C ASP A 672 29.90 -16.13 -10.01
N GLU A 673 28.98 -15.76 -9.11
CA GLU A 673 27.95 -16.67 -8.59
C GLU A 673 27.05 -17.25 -9.70
N VAL A 674 26.69 -16.46 -10.72
CA VAL A 674 25.83 -16.94 -11.81
C VAL A 674 26.64 -17.73 -12.84
N LEU A 675 27.82 -17.25 -13.19
CA LEU A 675 28.63 -17.82 -14.27
C LEU A 675 29.23 -19.19 -13.91
N THR A 676 29.38 -19.48 -12.62
CA THR A 676 29.84 -20.77 -12.10
C THR A 676 28.78 -21.87 -12.14
N VAL A 677 27.52 -21.55 -12.43
CA VAL A 677 26.46 -22.56 -12.55
C VAL A 677 26.56 -23.28 -13.90
N ASP A 678 26.71 -24.61 -13.86
CA ASP A 678 26.91 -25.44 -15.06
C ASP A 678 25.77 -25.34 -16.09
N LYS A 679 24.51 -25.22 -15.64
CA LYS A 679 23.32 -25.20 -16.50
C LYS A 679 23.00 -23.81 -17.06
N GLN A 680 23.95 -23.17 -17.74
CA GLN A 680 23.82 -21.80 -18.27
C GLN A 680 22.60 -21.59 -19.20
N GLN A 681 22.24 -22.61 -19.99
CA GLN A 681 21.05 -22.56 -20.86
C GLN A 681 19.73 -22.52 -20.07
N SER A 682 19.66 -23.17 -18.91
CA SER A 682 18.49 -23.08 -18.02
C SER A 682 18.40 -21.69 -17.38
N ILE A 683 19.53 -21.04 -17.10
CA ILE A 683 19.57 -19.66 -16.61
C ILE A 683 19.04 -18.69 -17.66
N LEU A 684 19.45 -18.83 -18.92
CA LEU A 684 18.93 -18.01 -20.01
C LEU A 684 17.39 -18.11 -20.13
N LYS A 685 16.83 -19.32 -20.01
CA LYS A 685 15.37 -19.54 -19.97
C LYS A 685 14.68 -18.83 -18.81
N ILE A 686 15.34 -18.68 -17.66
CA ILE A 686 14.79 -18.02 -16.47
C ILE A 686 14.79 -16.49 -16.63
N ILE A 687 15.82 -15.94 -17.27
CA ILE A 687 16.08 -14.51 -17.34
C ILE A 687 15.40 -13.85 -18.55
N HIS A 688 15.49 -14.47 -19.73
CA HIS A 688 14.93 -13.92 -20.99
C HIS A 688 13.41 -14.03 -21.08
N ALA A 689 12.79 -14.78 -20.18
CA ALA A 689 11.41 -15.14 -20.33
C ALA A 689 10.43 -14.24 -19.55
N ILE A 690 10.88 -13.18 -18.86
CA ILE A 690 9.94 -12.31 -18.10
C ILE A 690 9.05 -11.53 -19.07
N PRO A 691 7.78 -11.92 -19.25
CA PRO A 691 6.90 -11.29 -20.23
C PRO A 691 6.26 -10.04 -19.62
N VAL A 692 5.89 -9.09 -20.47
CA VAL A 692 4.96 -8.04 -20.05
C VAL A 692 3.58 -8.68 -19.94
N PHE A 693 2.94 -8.59 -18.79
CA PHE A 693 1.60 -9.16 -18.58
C PHE A 693 0.51 -8.10 -18.79
N HIS A 694 -0.54 -8.44 -19.52
CA HIS A 694 -1.71 -7.56 -19.63
C HIS A 694 -2.52 -7.50 -18.33
N SER A 695 -3.27 -6.41 -18.17
CA SER A 695 -4.30 -6.35 -17.14
C SER A 695 -5.35 -7.44 -17.39
N PRO A 696 -5.94 -8.03 -16.34
CA PRO A 696 -6.98 -9.04 -16.50
C PRO A 696 -8.15 -8.48 -17.30
N GLN A 697 -8.60 -9.21 -18.31
CA GLN A 697 -9.76 -8.85 -19.12
C GLN A 697 -10.76 -10.01 -19.17
N PHE A 698 -12.05 -9.67 -19.16
CA PHE A 698 -13.08 -10.66 -19.42
C PHE A 698 -12.97 -11.19 -20.84
N ILE A 699 -13.34 -12.45 -21.01
CA ILE A 699 -13.46 -13.05 -22.34
C ILE A 699 -14.53 -12.30 -23.12
N GLU A 700 -14.19 -11.92 -24.35
CA GLU A 700 -15.17 -11.41 -25.29
C GLU A 700 -16.17 -12.51 -25.64
N LEU A 701 -17.44 -12.22 -25.41
CA LEU A 701 -18.51 -13.16 -25.70
C LEU A 701 -18.82 -13.15 -27.22
N PRO A 702 -19.15 -14.32 -27.81
CA PRO A 702 -19.69 -14.38 -29.16
C PRO A 702 -20.89 -13.44 -29.33
N THR A 703 -21.02 -12.85 -30.52
CA THR A 703 -22.17 -12.02 -30.87
C THR A 703 -23.49 -12.81 -30.86
N CYS A 704 -23.42 -14.12 -31.09
CA CYS A 704 -24.57 -15.03 -31.11
C CYS A 704 -24.56 -15.99 -29.91
N TYR A 705 -25.55 -15.84 -29.01
CA TYR A 705 -25.70 -16.68 -27.82
C TYR A 705 -25.85 -18.19 -28.14
N SER A 706 -26.43 -18.52 -29.30
CA SER A 706 -26.61 -19.92 -29.74
C SER A 706 -25.29 -20.67 -29.93
N ASP A 707 -24.21 -19.97 -30.31
CA ASP A 707 -22.89 -20.60 -30.55
C ASP A 707 -22.21 -20.93 -29.22
N LEU A 708 -22.40 -20.06 -28.22
CA LEU A 708 -22.00 -20.31 -26.84
C LEU A 708 -22.78 -21.51 -26.28
N PHE A 709 -24.10 -21.55 -26.48
CA PHE A 709 -24.94 -22.64 -25.99
C PHE A 709 -24.55 -23.99 -26.62
N ARG A 710 -24.37 -24.06 -27.95
CA ARG A 710 -23.97 -25.29 -28.66
C ARG A 710 -22.59 -25.80 -28.25
N SER A 711 -21.65 -24.91 -27.97
CA SER A 711 -20.27 -25.27 -27.62
C SER A 711 -20.08 -25.65 -26.14
N CYS A 712 -20.96 -25.17 -25.26
CA CYS A 712 -21.03 -25.57 -23.85
C CYS A 712 -21.84 -26.87 -23.64
N ASN A 713 -22.86 -27.14 -24.47
CA ASN A 713 -23.70 -28.33 -24.34
C ASN A 713 -22.97 -29.62 -24.75
N HIS A 714 -23.20 -30.72 -24.04
CA HIS A 714 -22.60 -32.05 -24.28
C HIS A 714 -21.08 -32.20 -24.06
N ARG A 715 -20.42 -31.23 -23.41
CA ARG A 715 -19.02 -31.41 -22.99
C ARG A 715 -18.90 -32.41 -21.84
N ARG A 716 -17.76 -33.10 -21.80
CA ARG A 716 -17.36 -33.96 -20.67
C ARG A 716 -16.23 -33.29 -19.90
N CYS A 717 -16.21 -33.48 -18.59
CA CYS A 717 -15.11 -33.03 -17.73
C CYS A 717 -13.81 -33.71 -18.16
N SER A 718 -12.72 -32.94 -18.35
CA SER A 718 -11.41 -33.51 -18.70
C SER A 718 -10.83 -34.42 -17.62
N TYR A 719 -11.19 -34.19 -16.35
CA TYR A 719 -10.71 -34.95 -15.20
C TYR A 719 -11.51 -36.24 -14.96
N CYS A 720 -12.84 -36.15 -14.83
CA CYS A 720 -13.70 -37.30 -14.50
C CYS A 720 -14.50 -37.88 -15.68
N GLN A 721 -14.44 -37.28 -16.87
CA GLN A 721 -15.11 -37.72 -18.10
C GLN A 721 -16.66 -37.75 -18.05
N GLU A 722 -17.25 -37.27 -16.96
CA GLU A 722 -18.70 -37.10 -16.79
C GLU A 722 -19.24 -35.93 -17.62
N LEU A 723 -20.50 -36.03 -18.02
CA LEU A 723 -21.16 -35.01 -18.83
C LEU A 723 -21.45 -33.77 -17.98
N ILE A 724 -21.09 -32.58 -18.49
CA ILE A 724 -21.31 -31.31 -17.80
C ILE A 724 -22.81 -30.96 -17.92
N ILE A 725 -23.52 -31.11 -16.81
CA ILE A 725 -24.93 -30.70 -16.67
C ILE A 725 -24.95 -29.25 -16.16
N GLU A 726 -25.82 -28.41 -16.74
CA GLU A 726 -25.91 -26.98 -16.42
C GLU A 726 -24.55 -26.25 -16.50
N PRO A 727 -24.00 -26.07 -17.72
CA PRO A 727 -22.67 -25.49 -17.90
C PRO A 727 -22.64 -24.00 -17.50
N ILE A 728 -21.70 -23.65 -16.61
CA ILE A 728 -21.37 -22.29 -16.20
C ILE A 728 -20.03 -21.90 -16.82
N LEU A 729 -20.00 -20.84 -17.63
CA LEU A 729 -18.76 -20.30 -18.19
C LEU A 729 -18.15 -19.24 -17.25
N CYS A 730 -16.91 -19.43 -16.82
CA CYS A 730 -16.16 -18.38 -16.15
C CYS A 730 -15.62 -17.38 -17.17
N LEU A 731 -16.11 -16.14 -17.16
CA LEU A 731 -15.66 -15.07 -18.06
C LEU A 731 -14.24 -14.59 -17.80
N ILE A 732 -13.62 -15.01 -16.69
CA ILE A 732 -12.25 -14.62 -16.33
C ILE A 732 -11.24 -15.57 -16.97
N CYS A 733 -11.45 -16.89 -16.83
CA CYS A 733 -10.50 -17.92 -17.30
C CYS A 733 -11.00 -18.77 -18.48
N GLY A 734 -12.28 -18.67 -18.85
CA GLY A 734 -12.86 -19.38 -20.00
C GLY A 734 -13.18 -20.84 -19.78
N ILE A 735 -13.03 -21.30 -18.54
CA ILE A 735 -13.34 -22.66 -18.13
C ILE A 735 -14.85 -22.79 -17.94
N VAL A 736 -15.40 -23.89 -18.46
CA VAL A 736 -16.80 -24.29 -18.26
C VAL A 736 -16.88 -25.26 -17.09
N TYR A 737 -17.72 -24.94 -16.10
CA TYR A 737 -17.98 -25.72 -14.91
C TYR A 737 -19.39 -26.32 -14.97
N SER A 738 -19.64 -27.38 -14.20
CA SER A 738 -21.01 -27.84 -13.91
C SER A 738 -21.46 -27.24 -12.59
N GLN A 739 -22.74 -26.90 -12.48
CA GLN A 739 -23.33 -26.41 -11.24
C GLN A 739 -23.45 -27.51 -10.15
N GLU A 740 -23.30 -28.80 -10.50
CA GLU A 740 -23.46 -29.90 -9.56
C GLU A 740 -22.13 -30.56 -9.13
N ARG A 741 -22.00 -30.68 -7.79
CA ARG A 741 -20.97 -31.33 -6.94
C ARG A 741 -19.75 -30.49 -6.54
N THR A 742 -19.96 -29.71 -5.48
CA THR A 742 -18.94 -29.31 -4.49
C THR A 742 -18.28 -30.50 -3.81
#